data_AF-A0A1C5J5M8-F1
#
_entry.id   AF-A0A1C5J5M8-F1
#
_cell.length_a   1.000
_cell.length_b   1.000
_cell.length_c   1.000
_cell.angle_alpha   90.00
_cell.angle_beta   90.00
_cell.angle_gamma   90.00
#
_symmetry.space_group_name_H-M   'P 1'
#
loop_
_entity.id
_entity.type
_entity.pdbx_description
1 polymer ?
#
loop_
_entity_poly.entity_id
_entity_poly.type
_entity_poly.pdbx_seq_one_letter_code
_entity_poly.pdbx_strand_id
1 'polypeptide(L)'
;MSGTVKAALIYPPLTDPTSGYHSLNYLDSYARAQGHQPAEIIDANIEAFHHSYSPAAYEWLCRELSRRSTDDLSGPDALMARANLLGLPEPDPQRLRRSIGVLQDPSLFYDYRHYQDAVEGVISWMDALGAVGFPGQFRAGFRLQPPPMISIGSVAALTDEALLGRLNRPFQPYYEDVLIPRLVAGGHRVVGISVTYQWQLPFALWIAKLIRRACPDVFLVGGGTEVSDVWKCASRPEYVFQVLGDFDAIVVGEGESAYAELLDAVAAGTLPAGHPNVRLHPRYGRQRQLPLRYERLGQLPLPDFSGLPWDLYLSPERFVYYSPTRGCYWNKCTFCDYGLNTDGPTSPWRQDTVGRMVADVTELSKFAKFIYFSVDVLAPATILRFAEQVVERGLDFRWGAEIRLEKYWSDERCELLRRSGCVAVSVGFESGNQRILDLIDKGTKPEQVRRTMIAMTKANIGVQMMGFTGFPTETREEALDSITFLRDNPDLWTLGGLGDFMLTPGAIVAKQPERFGISNVRPVEGSDIVRMLRYDEPVTEAAREDVARAKADLNPGHFHRPWLGSTDTPHTFFYHDRYGTAVRGVLADDRVRLDSDDDTEFLANGAFVERDDEQLWEAYRRIRSDDPDGSGELQPGRHLFRRADGQVFALNRSSRLFLDLFAAPLTLAEAQRRLWIVEPAVADRVWRTFIGQRLVRRHRIPDQAAPTP
;
A
#
# COMPACT_ATOMS: atom_id res chain seq x y z
N MET A 1 37.51 11.98 25.45
CA MET A 1 36.09 12.33 25.68
C MET A 1 35.31 11.76 24.51
N SER A 2 34.66 10.60 24.65
CA SER A 2 33.87 10.03 23.55
C SER A 2 32.66 10.93 23.31
N GLY A 3 32.69 11.72 22.24
CA GLY A 3 31.60 12.63 21.90
C GLY A 3 30.35 11.83 21.58
N THR A 4 29.26 12.12 22.30
CA THR A 4 27.93 11.54 22.04
C THR A 4 27.52 11.82 20.59
N VAL A 5 27.10 10.77 19.87
CA VAL A 5 26.63 10.88 18.48
C VAL A 5 25.15 11.17 18.47
N LYS A 6 24.77 12.33 17.95
CA LYS A 6 23.38 12.64 17.64
C LYS A 6 23.02 12.06 16.26
N ALA A 7 21.94 11.31 16.19
CA ALA A 7 21.50 10.63 14.97
C ALA A 7 20.05 11.00 14.60
N ALA A 8 19.71 10.83 13.32
CA ALA A 8 18.32 10.86 12.84
C ALA A 8 18.02 9.60 12.03
N LEU A 9 16.81 9.07 12.14
CA LEU A 9 16.31 7.93 11.39
C LEU A 9 15.08 8.35 10.59
N ILE A 10 15.16 8.20 9.27
CA ILE A 10 14.15 8.68 8.31
C ILE A 10 13.42 7.49 7.70
N TYR A 11 12.09 7.58 7.68
CA TYR A 11 11.23 6.72 6.87
C TYR A 11 10.71 7.51 5.65
N PRO A 12 11.12 7.16 4.42
CA PRO A 12 10.87 7.99 3.24
C PRO A 12 9.43 7.81 2.70
N PRO A 13 8.90 8.79 1.94
CA PRO A 13 7.74 8.58 1.09
C PRO A 13 7.99 7.46 0.06
N LEU A 14 6.99 6.82 -0.53
CA LEU A 14 5.56 6.91 -0.31
C LEU A 14 5.03 5.54 0.19
N THR A 15 4.27 5.52 1.27
CA THR A 15 3.74 4.29 1.89
C THR A 15 2.50 4.56 2.74
N ASP A 16 1.94 3.50 3.32
CA ASP A 16 0.84 3.51 4.28
C ASP A 16 0.88 4.70 5.27
N PRO A 17 -0.13 5.61 5.22
CA PRO A 17 -0.26 6.75 6.11
C PRO A 17 -1.16 6.46 7.33
N THR A 18 -1.66 5.24 7.49
CA THR A 18 -2.64 4.85 8.52
C THR A 18 -1.98 4.35 9.80
N SER A 19 -0.67 4.09 9.77
CA SER A 19 0.11 3.75 10.96
C SER A 19 1.58 4.09 10.78
N GLY A 20 2.30 4.22 11.89
CA GLY A 20 3.73 4.50 11.87
C GLY A 20 4.61 3.29 11.60
N TYR A 21 5.71 3.51 10.87
CA TYR A 21 6.64 2.44 10.56
C TYR A 21 7.45 2.02 11.78
N HIS A 22 7.35 0.74 12.13
CA HIS A 22 7.82 0.24 13.40
C HIS A 22 9.34 0.07 13.48
N SER A 23 10.03 -0.27 12.38
CA SER A 23 11.43 -0.72 12.46
C SER A 23 12.39 0.37 12.97
N LEU A 24 12.11 1.66 12.73
CA LEU A 24 12.96 2.73 13.28
C LEU A 24 12.98 2.73 14.82
N ASN A 25 11.83 2.40 15.43
CA ASN A 25 11.69 2.32 16.89
C ASN A 25 12.49 1.13 17.45
N TYR A 26 12.62 0.02 16.71
CA TYR A 26 13.48 -1.10 17.10
C TYR A 26 14.96 -0.69 17.10
N LEU A 27 15.41 0.01 16.05
CA LEU A 27 16.78 0.51 15.95
C LEU A 27 17.10 1.48 17.10
N ASP A 28 16.24 2.47 17.34
CA ASP A 28 16.43 3.45 18.41
C ASP A 28 16.40 2.80 19.79
N SER A 29 15.40 1.95 20.07
CA SER A 29 15.27 1.29 21.37
C SER A 29 16.47 0.40 21.68
N TYR A 30 16.97 -0.34 20.68
CA TYR A 30 18.19 -1.13 20.82
C TYR A 30 19.41 -0.26 21.11
N ALA A 31 19.62 0.81 20.33
CA ALA A 31 20.74 1.71 20.53
C ALA A 31 20.71 2.38 21.92
N ARG A 32 19.53 2.83 22.37
CA ARG A 32 19.35 3.39 23.73
C ARG A 32 19.66 2.37 24.82
N ALA A 33 19.28 1.11 24.64
CA ALA A 33 19.63 0.03 25.56
C ALA A 33 21.16 -0.22 25.63
N GLN A 34 21.90 0.14 24.58
CA GLN A 34 23.38 0.11 24.56
C GLN A 34 24.02 1.42 25.08
N GLY A 35 23.22 2.39 25.54
CA GLY A 35 23.72 3.66 26.10
C GLY A 35 23.91 4.80 25.10
N HIS A 36 23.43 4.66 23.87
CA HIS A 36 23.40 5.75 22.90
C HIS A 36 22.30 6.77 23.21
N GLN A 37 22.45 8.00 22.70
CA GLN A 37 21.40 9.00 22.76
C GLN A 37 20.21 8.60 21.86
N PRO A 38 18.98 8.99 22.21
CA PRO A 38 17.82 8.79 21.35
C PRO A 38 18.04 9.42 19.97
N ALA A 39 17.72 8.68 18.93
CA ALA A 39 17.68 9.18 17.56
C ALA A 39 16.44 10.05 17.36
N GLU A 40 16.56 11.05 16.51
CA GLU A 40 15.40 11.77 16.00
C GLU A 40 14.68 10.92 14.96
N ILE A 41 13.46 10.46 15.29
CA ILE A 41 12.61 9.71 14.37
C ILE A 41 11.87 10.68 13.46
N ILE A 42 12.02 10.52 12.14
CA ILE A 42 11.39 11.36 11.12
C ILE A 42 10.58 10.46 10.18
N ASP A 43 9.26 10.51 10.30
CA ASP A 43 8.36 9.85 9.34
C ASP A 43 8.06 10.82 8.19
N ALA A 44 9.02 10.92 7.26
CA ALA A 44 8.91 11.81 6.12
C ALA A 44 7.73 11.46 5.20
N ASN A 45 7.21 10.23 5.26
CA ASN A 45 6.02 9.85 4.50
C ASN A 45 4.79 10.65 4.97
N ILE A 46 4.47 10.59 6.26
CA ILE A 46 3.28 11.27 6.79
C ILE A 46 3.51 12.78 6.89
N GLU A 47 4.71 13.22 7.27
CA GLU A 47 5.03 14.65 7.34
C GLU A 47 4.94 15.33 5.96
N ALA A 48 5.45 14.70 4.89
CA ALA A 48 5.37 15.27 3.54
C ALA A 48 3.93 15.35 3.02
N PHE A 49 3.10 14.34 3.33
CA PHE A 49 1.68 14.37 3.00
C PHE A 49 0.98 15.56 3.68
N HIS A 50 1.21 15.77 4.98
CA HIS A 50 0.61 16.88 5.72
C HIS A 50 1.12 18.26 5.25
N HIS A 51 2.40 18.38 4.91
CA HIS A 51 2.96 19.61 4.37
C HIS A 51 2.35 19.99 3.01
N SER A 52 1.97 19.00 2.20
CA SER A 52 1.50 19.22 0.82
C SER A 52 0.28 20.14 0.71
N TYR A 53 -0.54 20.24 1.75
CA TYR A 53 -1.73 21.10 1.79
C TYR A 53 -1.59 22.32 2.72
N SER A 54 -0.36 22.63 3.15
CA SER A 54 -0.06 23.94 3.74
C SER A 54 -0.35 25.06 2.72
N PRO A 55 -0.66 26.29 3.14
CA PRO A 55 -0.99 27.37 2.21
C PRO A 55 0.07 27.56 1.11
N ALA A 56 1.34 27.60 1.48
CA ALA A 56 2.45 27.76 0.55
C ALA A 56 2.62 26.57 -0.41
N ALA A 57 2.53 25.33 0.10
CA ALA A 57 2.65 24.13 -0.74
C ALA A 57 1.45 23.97 -1.69
N TYR A 58 0.24 24.34 -1.24
CA TYR A 58 -0.94 24.34 -2.08
C TYR A 58 -0.85 25.37 -3.21
N GLU A 59 -0.42 26.60 -2.92
CA GLU A 59 -0.17 27.60 -3.95
C GLU A 59 0.88 27.12 -4.97
N TRP A 60 1.94 26.48 -4.47
CA TRP A 60 2.95 25.85 -5.33
C TRP A 60 2.35 24.75 -6.21
N LEU A 61 1.52 23.87 -5.66
CA LEU A 61 0.84 22.79 -6.39
C LEU A 61 -0.03 23.36 -7.52
N CYS A 62 -0.86 24.36 -7.22
CA CYS A 62 -1.72 25.03 -8.20
C CYS A 62 -0.91 25.66 -9.35
N ARG A 63 0.22 26.32 -9.03
CA ARG A 63 1.12 26.87 -10.05
C ARG A 63 1.73 25.78 -10.93
N GLU A 64 2.19 24.68 -10.34
CA GLU A 64 2.81 23.57 -11.09
C GLU A 64 1.81 22.85 -12.01
N LEU A 65 0.59 22.61 -11.53
CA LEU A 65 -0.49 22.03 -12.35
C LEU A 65 -0.85 22.95 -13.52
N SER A 66 -0.95 24.26 -13.26
CA SER A 66 -1.23 25.26 -14.29
C SER A 66 -0.14 25.27 -15.36
N ARG A 67 1.14 25.27 -14.97
CA ARG A 67 2.27 25.24 -15.91
C ARG A 67 2.24 24.00 -16.81
N ARG A 68 1.96 22.83 -16.25
CA ARG A 68 1.88 21.58 -17.02
C ARG A 68 0.72 21.52 -18.00
N SER A 69 -0.38 22.22 -17.70
CA SER A 69 -1.50 22.33 -18.64
C SER A 69 -1.14 23.12 -19.91
N THR A 70 -0.10 23.95 -19.83
CA THR A 70 0.37 24.85 -20.89
C THR A 70 1.64 24.38 -21.62
N ASP A 71 2.30 23.32 -21.15
CA ASP A 71 3.51 22.79 -21.81
C ASP A 71 3.14 22.29 -23.24
N ASP A 72 3.97 22.64 -24.25
CA ASP A 72 3.78 22.20 -25.65
C ASP A 72 4.14 20.72 -25.80
N LEU A 73 3.17 19.89 -25.43
CA LEU A 73 3.27 18.46 -25.37
C LEU A 73 2.94 17.87 -26.76
N SER A 74 3.98 17.56 -27.54
CA SER A 74 3.85 16.85 -28.83
C SER A 74 4.04 15.34 -28.66
N GLY A 75 3.09 14.55 -29.18
CA GLY A 75 3.12 13.09 -29.17
C GLY A 75 1.97 12.41 -28.41
N PRO A 76 1.75 11.09 -28.59
CA PRO A 76 0.66 10.35 -27.95
C PRO A 76 0.68 10.38 -26.40
N ASP A 77 1.87 10.28 -25.81
CA ASP A 77 2.05 10.31 -24.33
C ASP A 77 1.72 11.68 -23.74
N ALA A 78 2.03 12.72 -24.53
CA ALA A 78 1.78 14.11 -24.24
C ALA A 78 0.26 14.42 -24.20
N LEU A 79 -0.49 13.85 -25.15
CA LEU A 79 -1.95 13.90 -25.18
C LEU A 79 -2.59 13.14 -24.01
N MET A 80 -2.09 11.96 -23.66
CA MET A 80 -2.60 11.17 -22.53
C MET A 80 -2.29 11.83 -21.18
N ALA A 81 -1.08 12.38 -21.01
CA ALA A 81 -0.73 13.17 -19.84
C ALA A 81 -1.62 14.42 -19.69
N ARG A 82 -1.92 15.10 -20.80
CA ARG A 82 -2.86 16.23 -20.83
C ARG A 82 -4.29 15.80 -20.53
N ALA A 83 -4.76 14.69 -21.08
CA ALA A 83 -6.09 14.14 -20.81
C ALA A 83 -6.26 13.78 -19.33
N ASN A 84 -5.27 13.11 -18.75
CA ASN A 84 -5.25 12.78 -17.32
C ASN A 84 -5.26 14.06 -16.47
N LEU A 85 -4.42 15.06 -16.79
CA LEU A 85 -4.37 16.34 -16.09
C LEU A 85 -5.72 17.09 -16.15
N LEU A 86 -6.37 17.12 -17.32
CA LEU A 86 -7.68 17.75 -17.51
C LEU A 86 -8.82 17.00 -16.82
N GLY A 87 -8.64 15.69 -16.57
CA GLY A 87 -9.59 14.86 -15.85
C GLY A 87 -9.46 14.95 -14.33
N LEU A 88 -8.39 15.55 -13.81
CA LEU A 88 -8.22 15.71 -12.37
C LEU A 88 -9.21 16.74 -11.81
N PRO A 89 -9.88 16.43 -10.69
CA PRO A 89 -10.61 17.45 -9.96
C PRO A 89 -9.63 18.51 -9.45
N GLU A 90 -10.12 19.74 -9.34
CA GLU A 90 -9.36 20.83 -8.74
C GLU A 90 -9.00 20.45 -7.29
N PRO A 91 -7.71 20.53 -6.91
CA PRO A 91 -7.30 20.18 -5.56
C PRO A 91 -8.00 21.09 -4.54
N ASP A 92 -8.71 20.49 -3.58
CA ASP A 92 -9.45 21.22 -2.54
C ASP A 92 -8.87 20.89 -1.14
N PRO A 93 -8.07 21.80 -0.55
CA PRO A 93 -7.51 21.62 0.78
C PRO A 93 -8.57 21.53 1.90
N GLN A 94 -9.77 22.08 1.70
CA GLN A 94 -10.85 21.99 2.70
C GLN A 94 -11.51 20.62 2.65
N ARG A 95 -11.78 20.08 1.46
CA ARG A 95 -12.24 18.70 1.30
C ARG A 95 -11.24 17.74 1.93
N LEU A 96 -9.94 17.88 1.63
CA LEU A 96 -8.91 17.03 2.21
C LEU A 96 -8.93 17.06 3.75
N ARG A 97 -8.99 18.25 4.36
CA ARG A 97 -9.05 18.37 5.83
C ARG A 97 -10.29 17.69 6.41
N ARG A 98 -11.45 17.80 5.76
CA ARG A 98 -12.66 17.07 6.18
C ARG A 98 -12.47 15.56 6.06
N SER A 99 -11.88 15.08 4.96
CA SER A 99 -11.57 13.67 4.76
C SER A 99 -10.63 13.13 5.84
N ILE A 100 -9.54 13.84 6.16
CA ILE A 100 -8.64 13.48 7.26
C ILE A 100 -9.39 13.43 8.58
N GLY A 101 -10.24 14.43 8.87
CA GLY A 101 -11.07 14.46 10.07
C GLY A 101 -12.00 13.25 10.20
N VAL A 102 -12.63 12.81 9.11
CA VAL A 102 -13.44 11.58 9.09
C VAL A 102 -12.59 10.34 9.39
N LEU A 103 -11.38 10.27 8.81
CA LEU A 103 -10.48 9.12 9.01
C LEU A 103 -9.91 9.05 10.43
N GLN A 104 -9.88 10.16 11.16
CA GLN A 104 -9.35 10.26 12.52
C GLN A 104 -10.44 10.28 13.61
N ASP A 105 -11.72 10.48 13.24
CA ASP A 105 -12.84 10.51 14.19
C ASP A 105 -13.55 9.15 14.24
N PRO A 106 -13.47 8.38 15.34
CA PRO A 106 -14.17 7.10 15.47
C PRO A 106 -15.69 7.19 15.25
N SER A 107 -16.33 8.34 15.51
CA SER A 107 -17.78 8.50 15.34
C SER A 107 -18.21 8.60 13.88
N LEU A 108 -17.29 9.00 12.98
CA LEU A 108 -17.52 9.12 11.54
C LEU A 108 -16.87 7.96 10.76
N PHE A 109 -15.69 7.51 11.22
CA PHE A 109 -14.87 6.50 10.55
C PHE A 109 -15.63 5.20 10.23
N TYR A 110 -16.49 4.74 11.15
CA TYR A 110 -17.22 3.48 10.98
C TYR A 110 -18.47 3.59 10.10
N ASP A 111 -18.91 4.80 9.73
CA ASP A 111 -19.90 4.97 8.67
C ASP A 111 -19.20 4.77 7.32
N TYR A 112 -19.52 3.66 6.64
CA TYR A 112 -18.80 3.28 5.43
C TYR A 112 -18.94 4.30 4.28
N ARG A 113 -20.05 5.06 4.21
CA ARG A 113 -20.20 6.13 3.20
C ARG A 113 -19.25 7.28 3.47
N HIS A 114 -19.20 7.74 4.72
CA HIS A 114 -18.27 8.79 5.12
C HIS A 114 -16.83 8.33 4.90
N TYR A 115 -16.51 7.10 5.29
CA TYR A 115 -15.21 6.49 5.05
C TYR A 115 -14.83 6.48 3.56
N GLN A 116 -15.76 6.04 2.69
CA GLN A 116 -15.52 6.00 1.25
C GLN A 116 -15.22 7.39 0.66
N ASP A 117 -16.06 8.40 0.95
CA ASP A 117 -15.82 9.77 0.47
C ASP A 117 -14.51 10.34 1.05
N ALA A 118 -14.18 10.01 2.30
CA ALA A 118 -12.93 10.43 2.92
C ALA A 118 -11.70 9.83 2.21
N VAL A 119 -11.69 8.52 1.98
CA VAL A 119 -10.61 7.86 1.23
C VAL A 119 -10.51 8.40 -0.19
N GLU A 120 -11.64 8.60 -0.88
CA GLU A 120 -11.65 9.18 -2.22
C GLU A 120 -11.13 10.62 -2.24
N GLY A 121 -11.44 11.42 -1.21
CA GLY A 121 -10.89 12.76 -1.05
C GLY A 121 -9.37 12.76 -0.88
N VAL A 122 -8.83 11.83 -0.11
CA VAL A 122 -7.38 11.66 0.05
C VAL A 122 -6.72 11.17 -1.24
N ILE A 123 -7.28 10.14 -1.90
CA ILE A 123 -6.78 9.63 -3.18
C ILE A 123 -6.79 10.73 -4.23
N SER A 124 -7.88 11.49 -4.33
CA SER A 124 -8.02 12.62 -5.26
C SER A 124 -6.95 13.68 -5.03
N TRP A 125 -6.57 13.95 -3.78
CA TRP A 125 -5.47 14.86 -3.47
C TRP A 125 -4.13 14.30 -3.93
N MET A 126 -3.87 13.02 -3.64
CA MET A 126 -2.65 12.34 -4.06
C MET A 126 -2.55 12.24 -5.58
N ASP A 127 -3.66 12.07 -6.30
CA ASP A 127 -3.68 12.08 -7.77
C ASP A 127 -3.24 13.46 -8.32
N ALA A 128 -3.74 14.55 -7.73
CA ALA A 128 -3.34 15.91 -8.08
C ALA A 128 -1.84 16.15 -7.76
N LEU A 129 -1.40 15.73 -6.58
CA LEU A 129 0.00 15.84 -6.15
C LEU A 129 0.93 15.04 -7.08
N GLY A 130 0.55 13.80 -7.40
CA GLY A 130 1.25 12.91 -8.31
C GLY A 130 1.37 13.49 -9.72
N ALA A 131 0.37 14.21 -10.23
CA ALA A 131 0.39 14.82 -11.56
C ALA A 131 1.51 15.84 -11.76
N VAL A 132 2.06 16.41 -10.68
CA VAL A 132 3.24 17.27 -10.71
C VAL A 132 4.52 16.51 -11.06
N GLY A 133 4.59 15.19 -10.82
CA GLY A 133 5.68 14.34 -11.31
C GLY A 133 5.29 13.66 -12.62
N PHE A 134 4.40 12.67 -12.54
CA PHE A 134 3.76 12.01 -13.68
C PHE A 134 2.27 11.77 -13.38
N PRO A 135 1.34 12.09 -14.31
CA PRO A 135 -0.08 11.79 -14.11
C PRO A 135 -0.31 10.30 -13.82
N GLY A 136 -1.10 10.00 -12.79
CA GLY A 136 -1.43 8.63 -12.38
C GLY A 136 -0.31 7.86 -11.66
N GLN A 137 0.79 8.53 -11.27
CA GLN A 137 1.93 7.82 -10.67
C GLN A 137 1.68 7.24 -9.28
N PHE A 138 0.60 7.62 -8.58
CA PHE A 138 0.29 7.13 -7.24
C PHE A 138 -0.95 6.24 -7.29
N ARG A 139 -0.76 4.92 -7.24
CA ARG A 139 -1.86 3.96 -7.17
C ARG A 139 -2.46 3.98 -5.77
N ALA A 140 -3.78 4.14 -5.68
CA ALA A 140 -4.51 4.24 -4.41
C ALA A 140 -3.94 5.30 -3.45
N GLY A 141 -3.28 6.32 -4.00
CA GLY A 141 -2.69 7.44 -3.27
C GLY A 141 -1.31 7.20 -2.68
N PHE A 142 -0.99 5.99 -2.18
CA PHE A 142 0.23 5.75 -1.37
C PHE A 142 1.15 4.64 -1.88
N ARG A 143 1.13 4.38 -3.18
CA ARG A 143 2.06 3.44 -3.85
C ARG A 143 2.53 4.03 -5.17
N LEU A 144 3.85 4.11 -5.40
CA LEU A 144 4.36 4.51 -6.71
C LEU A 144 4.03 3.44 -7.77
N GLN A 145 3.37 3.86 -8.83
CA GLN A 145 3.19 3.15 -10.08
C GLN A 145 3.77 4.03 -11.18
N PRO A 146 5.08 3.90 -11.48
CA PRO A 146 5.68 4.71 -12.52
C PRO A 146 5.06 4.39 -13.89
N PRO A 147 5.18 5.30 -14.88
CA PRO A 147 4.78 5.01 -16.25
C PRO A 147 5.41 3.70 -16.77
N PRO A 148 4.74 2.95 -17.66
CA PRO A 148 5.22 1.64 -18.13
C PRO A 148 6.65 1.61 -18.69
N MET A 149 7.13 2.74 -19.21
CA MET A 149 8.48 2.89 -19.78
C MET A 149 9.58 3.04 -18.72
N ILE A 150 9.22 3.25 -17.45
CA ILE A 150 10.15 3.46 -16.34
C ILE A 150 10.20 2.18 -15.49
N SER A 151 11.34 1.50 -15.54
CA SER A 151 11.62 0.35 -14.68
C SER A 151 12.41 0.76 -13.45
N ILE A 152 11.80 0.66 -12.26
CA ILE A 152 12.50 0.79 -10.97
C ILE A 152 13.40 -0.43 -10.64
N GLY A 153 13.52 -1.38 -11.57
CA GLY A 153 14.54 -2.43 -11.57
C GLY A 153 15.80 -2.07 -12.37
N SER A 154 15.81 -0.95 -13.09
CA SER A 154 16.96 -0.51 -13.90
C SER A 154 17.91 0.37 -13.09
N VAL A 155 19.21 0.07 -13.16
CA VAL A 155 20.24 0.93 -12.56
C VAL A 155 20.26 2.28 -13.26
N ALA A 156 20.08 2.31 -14.58
CA ALA A 156 20.02 3.56 -15.35
C ALA A 156 18.88 4.47 -14.86
N ALA A 157 17.68 3.91 -14.65
CA ALA A 157 16.55 4.68 -14.13
C ALA A 157 16.78 5.17 -12.69
N LEU A 158 17.36 4.32 -11.83
CA LEU A 158 17.61 4.65 -10.43
C LEU A 158 18.83 5.59 -10.23
N THR A 159 19.61 5.86 -11.28
CA THR A 159 20.75 6.79 -11.24
C THR A 159 20.51 8.06 -12.07
N ASP A 160 19.42 8.11 -12.84
CA ASP A 160 19.00 9.29 -13.58
C ASP A 160 18.42 10.34 -12.62
N GLU A 161 19.19 11.40 -12.39
CA GLU A 161 18.82 12.47 -11.49
C GLU A 161 17.59 13.27 -11.98
N ALA A 162 17.42 13.44 -13.28
CA ALA A 162 16.27 14.15 -13.82
C ALA A 162 14.98 13.35 -13.62
N LEU A 163 15.05 12.03 -13.82
CA LEU A 163 13.95 11.12 -13.53
C LEU A 163 13.60 11.09 -12.04
N LEU A 164 14.60 10.88 -11.17
CA LEU A 164 14.38 10.87 -9.71
C LEU A 164 13.80 12.20 -9.22
N GLY A 165 14.35 13.32 -9.69
CA GLY A 165 13.83 14.65 -9.36
C GLY A 165 12.39 14.85 -9.82
N ARG A 166 12.02 14.31 -10.99
CA ARG A 166 10.64 14.35 -11.48
C ARG A 166 9.68 13.48 -10.66
N LEU A 167 10.08 12.27 -10.28
CA LEU A 167 9.28 11.39 -9.40
C LEU A 167 9.05 12.01 -8.02
N ASN A 168 10.07 12.72 -7.50
CA ASN A 168 10.08 13.34 -6.17
C ASN A 168 9.49 14.74 -6.12
N ARG A 169 9.29 15.40 -7.28
CA ARG A 169 8.69 16.74 -7.38
C ARG A 169 7.44 16.91 -6.50
N PRO A 170 6.50 15.94 -6.41
CA PRO A 170 5.32 16.05 -5.55
C PRO A 170 5.61 16.38 -4.08
N PHE A 171 6.77 15.99 -3.55
CA PHE A 171 7.17 16.24 -2.15
C PHE A 171 8.29 17.28 -2.02
N GLN A 172 8.67 17.94 -3.13
CA GLN A 172 9.75 18.93 -3.15
C GLN A 172 9.57 20.04 -2.11
N PRO A 173 8.37 20.66 -1.93
CA PRO A 173 8.20 21.68 -0.89
C PRO A 173 8.55 21.18 0.51
N TYR A 174 8.18 19.95 0.87
CA TYR A 174 8.52 19.40 2.19
C TYR A 174 10.03 19.21 2.34
N TYR A 175 10.71 18.73 1.30
CA TYR A 175 12.15 18.54 1.35
C TYR A 175 12.91 19.86 1.55
N GLU A 176 12.50 20.90 0.82
CA GLU A 176 13.15 22.21 0.82
C GLU A 176 12.80 23.04 2.05
N ASP A 177 11.53 23.02 2.47
CA ASP A 177 11.02 23.88 3.55
C ASP A 177 11.24 23.27 4.94
N VAL A 178 11.25 21.93 5.04
CA VAL A 178 11.19 21.23 6.33
C VAL A 178 12.34 20.26 6.51
N LEU A 179 12.43 19.20 5.71
CA LEU A 179 13.33 18.07 6.00
C LEU A 179 14.80 18.48 6.00
N ILE A 180 15.27 19.12 4.92
CA ILE A 180 16.68 19.49 4.80
C ILE A 180 17.07 20.59 5.81
N PRO A 181 16.30 21.69 5.98
CA PRO A 181 16.57 22.66 7.03
C PRO A 181 16.62 22.06 8.44
N ARG A 182 15.70 21.13 8.76
CA ARG A 182 15.66 20.39 10.03
C ARG A 182 16.95 19.60 10.25
N LEU A 183 17.43 18.87 9.24
CA LEU A 183 18.67 18.09 9.34
C LEU A 183 19.93 18.97 9.46
N VAL A 184 19.99 20.09 8.74
CA VAL A 184 21.10 21.05 8.82
C VAL A 184 21.18 21.68 10.22
N ALA A 185 20.03 22.12 10.76
CA ALA A 185 19.96 22.69 12.11
C ALA A 185 20.14 21.63 13.21
N GLY A 186 19.84 20.37 12.91
CA GLY A 186 19.82 19.27 13.86
C GLY A 186 21.20 18.85 14.39
N GLY A 187 22.30 19.18 13.70
CA GLY A 187 23.66 18.84 14.14
C GLY A 187 23.91 17.32 14.23
N HIS A 188 23.23 16.53 13.38
CA HIS A 188 23.38 15.09 13.33
C HIS A 188 24.76 14.71 12.80
N ARG A 189 25.35 13.65 13.34
CA ARG A 189 26.57 13.03 12.81
C ARG A 189 26.27 11.75 12.01
N VAL A 190 25.11 11.14 12.24
CA VAL A 190 24.62 9.96 11.52
C VAL A 190 23.19 10.21 11.08
N VAL A 191 22.88 9.88 9.83
CA VAL A 191 21.50 9.85 9.33
C VAL A 191 21.26 8.48 8.70
N GLY A 192 20.24 7.78 9.18
CA GLY A 192 19.78 6.51 8.60
C GLY A 192 18.52 6.70 7.78
N ILE A 193 18.42 6.07 6.62
CA ILE A 193 17.18 6.00 5.83
C ILE A 193 16.77 4.52 5.70
N SER A 194 15.62 4.16 6.27
CA SER A 194 15.09 2.79 6.18
C SER A 194 14.08 2.69 5.04
N VAL A 195 14.36 1.85 4.04
CA VAL A 195 13.52 1.65 2.86
C VAL A 195 12.87 0.28 2.93
N THR A 196 11.53 0.26 3.01
CA THR A 196 10.76 -0.99 3.20
C THR A 196 10.32 -1.57 1.87
N TYR A 197 9.87 -0.72 0.96
CA TYR A 197 9.26 -1.14 -0.30
C TYR A 197 10.02 -0.62 -1.51
N GLN A 198 10.03 -1.39 -2.60
CA GLN A 198 10.61 -1.01 -3.89
C GLN A 198 10.15 0.35 -4.42
N TRP A 199 8.89 0.72 -4.19
CA TRP A 199 8.35 2.01 -4.64
C TRP A 199 8.81 3.20 -3.80
N GLN A 200 9.35 2.98 -2.60
CA GLN A 200 9.99 4.02 -1.79
C GLN A 200 11.43 4.30 -2.21
N LEU A 201 12.10 3.36 -2.87
CA LEU A 201 13.52 3.48 -3.22
C LEU A 201 13.83 4.78 -3.99
N PRO A 202 13.08 5.20 -5.03
CA PRO A 202 13.34 6.46 -5.72
C PRO A 202 13.30 7.70 -4.80
N PHE A 203 12.47 7.69 -3.77
CA PHE A 203 12.36 8.80 -2.81
C PHE A 203 13.51 8.77 -1.80
N ALA A 204 13.89 7.58 -1.34
CA ALA A 204 15.04 7.40 -0.47
C ALA A 204 16.35 7.86 -1.13
N LEU A 205 16.56 7.52 -2.41
CA LEU A 205 17.71 7.94 -3.21
C LEU A 205 17.75 9.46 -3.39
N TRP A 206 16.59 10.08 -3.66
CA TRP A 206 16.51 11.53 -3.79
C TRP A 206 16.79 12.25 -2.47
N ILE A 207 16.19 11.80 -1.37
CA ILE A 207 16.48 12.34 -0.02
C ILE A 207 17.97 12.19 0.30
N ALA A 208 18.58 11.03 0.02
CA ALA A 208 20.02 10.80 0.22
C ALA A 208 20.86 11.83 -0.54
N LYS A 209 20.54 12.09 -1.80
CA LYS A 209 21.22 13.10 -2.65
C LYS A 209 21.06 14.53 -2.09
N LEU A 210 19.87 14.89 -1.62
CA LEU A 210 19.64 16.20 -0.98
C LEU A 210 20.45 16.33 0.32
N ILE A 211 20.51 15.28 1.13
CA ILE A 211 21.32 15.25 2.36
C ILE A 211 22.81 15.35 2.02
N ARG A 212 23.31 14.64 1.01
CA ARG A 212 24.73 14.75 0.58
C ARG A 212 25.10 16.18 0.18
N ARG A 213 24.18 16.93 -0.43
CA ARG A 213 24.39 18.33 -0.82
C ARG A 213 24.39 19.29 0.36
N ALA A 214 23.46 19.11 1.30
CA ALA A 214 23.27 20.04 2.41
C ALA A 214 24.12 19.70 3.65
N CYS A 215 24.42 18.42 3.87
CA CYS A 215 25.11 17.89 5.04
C CYS A 215 26.23 16.90 4.60
N PRO A 216 27.29 17.37 3.92
CA PRO A 216 28.31 16.49 3.34
C PRO A 216 29.12 15.70 4.39
N ASP A 217 29.20 16.20 5.63
CA ASP A 217 29.97 15.58 6.71
C ASP A 217 29.19 14.55 7.53
N VAL A 218 27.87 14.43 7.32
CA VAL A 218 27.04 13.40 7.97
C VAL A 218 27.46 12.02 7.45
N PHE A 219 27.55 11.03 8.34
CA PHE A 219 27.64 9.64 7.92
C PHE A 219 26.25 9.10 7.56
N LEU A 220 25.98 8.90 6.27
CA LEU A 220 24.67 8.51 5.75
C LEU A 220 24.58 7.01 5.52
N VAL A 221 23.55 6.40 6.11
CA VAL A 221 23.35 4.95 6.14
C VAL A 221 22.02 4.59 5.49
N GLY A 222 22.05 3.65 4.54
CA GLY A 222 20.84 3.05 3.96
C GLY A 222 20.53 1.72 4.63
N GLY A 223 19.26 1.42 4.91
CA GLY A 223 18.85 0.13 5.46
C GLY A 223 17.42 -0.25 5.08
N GLY A 224 16.93 -1.34 5.67
CA GLY A 224 15.58 -1.86 5.40
C GLY A 224 15.55 -2.96 4.33
N THR A 225 14.37 -3.55 4.16
CA THR A 225 14.13 -4.69 3.26
C THR A 225 14.55 -4.38 1.83
N GLU A 226 14.19 -3.20 1.33
CA GLU A 226 14.47 -2.85 -0.06
C GLU A 226 15.96 -2.63 -0.33
N VAL A 227 16.72 -2.08 0.63
CA VAL A 227 18.18 -1.98 0.52
C VAL A 227 18.83 -3.37 0.52
N SER A 228 18.30 -4.28 1.33
CA SER A 228 18.72 -5.69 1.35
C SER A 228 18.38 -6.40 0.03
N ASP A 229 17.25 -6.08 -0.59
CA ASP A 229 16.86 -6.62 -1.89
C ASP A 229 17.70 -6.06 -3.03
N VAL A 230 18.08 -4.77 -3.01
CA VAL A 230 19.06 -4.24 -3.97
C VAL A 230 20.39 -4.99 -3.85
N TRP A 231 20.86 -5.25 -2.63
CA TRP A 231 22.07 -6.06 -2.39
C TRP A 231 21.94 -7.48 -2.93
N LYS A 232 20.82 -8.14 -2.66
CA LYS A 232 20.55 -9.54 -3.04
C LYS A 232 20.32 -9.72 -4.54
N CYS A 233 19.59 -8.79 -5.16
CA CYS A 233 19.03 -8.94 -6.51
C CYS A 233 19.84 -8.20 -7.59
N ALA A 234 20.86 -7.42 -7.21
CA ALA A 234 21.74 -6.80 -8.20
C ALA A 234 22.45 -7.88 -9.05
N SER A 235 22.28 -7.80 -10.37
CA SER A 235 22.93 -8.72 -11.31
C SER A 235 24.46 -8.63 -11.31
N ARG A 236 25.01 -7.50 -10.86
CA ARG A 236 26.44 -7.25 -10.71
C ARG A 236 26.71 -6.52 -9.39
N PRO A 237 27.74 -6.92 -8.61
CA PRO A 237 28.02 -6.30 -7.31
C PRO A 237 28.21 -4.78 -7.34
N GLU A 238 28.80 -4.24 -8.42
CA GLU A 238 29.01 -2.81 -8.61
C GLU A 238 27.71 -2.02 -8.74
N TYR A 239 26.62 -2.63 -9.20
CA TYR A 239 25.33 -1.96 -9.39
C TYR A 239 24.71 -1.52 -8.07
N VAL A 240 25.00 -2.23 -6.97
CA VAL A 240 24.53 -1.87 -5.63
C VAL A 240 24.94 -0.43 -5.28
N PHE A 241 26.23 -0.11 -5.39
CA PHE A 241 26.76 1.22 -5.04
C PHE A 241 26.75 2.20 -6.21
N GLN A 242 26.38 1.78 -7.43
CA GLN A 242 25.94 2.72 -8.46
C GLN A 242 24.58 3.32 -8.07
N VAL A 243 23.64 2.49 -7.65
CA VAL A 243 22.31 2.93 -7.19
C VAL A 243 22.40 3.64 -5.84
N LEU A 244 23.11 3.04 -4.88
CA LEU A 244 23.21 3.52 -3.49
C LEU A 244 24.44 4.40 -3.26
N GLY A 245 24.93 5.08 -4.31
CA GLY A 245 26.21 5.80 -4.30
C GLY A 245 26.28 7.00 -3.35
N ASP A 246 25.13 7.59 -3.02
CA ASP A 246 25.06 8.69 -2.04
C ASP A 246 25.26 8.21 -0.59
N PHE A 247 25.09 6.92 -0.29
CA PHE A 247 25.26 6.37 1.05
C PHE A 247 26.73 6.08 1.37
N ASP A 248 27.15 6.33 2.61
CA ASP A 248 28.49 5.97 3.10
C ASP A 248 28.56 4.49 3.51
N ALA A 249 27.44 3.96 3.99
CA ALA A 249 27.26 2.55 4.31
C ALA A 249 25.83 2.10 4.03
N ILE A 250 25.65 0.80 3.86
CA ILE A 250 24.35 0.16 3.90
C ILE A 250 24.33 -0.95 4.95
N VAL A 251 23.17 -1.15 5.56
CA VAL A 251 22.87 -2.26 6.46
C VAL A 251 22.04 -3.28 5.68
N VAL A 252 22.59 -4.49 5.56
CA VAL A 252 21.99 -5.62 4.86
C VAL A 252 21.46 -6.62 5.89
N GLY A 253 20.16 -6.86 5.88
CA GLY A 253 19.48 -7.72 6.84
C GLY A 253 19.05 -6.98 8.10
N GLU A 254 19.23 -7.62 9.26
CA GLU A 254 18.80 -7.07 10.54
C GLU A 254 19.77 -5.98 11.02
N GLY A 255 19.22 -4.92 11.61
CA GLY A 255 19.92 -3.64 11.73
C GLY A 255 20.20 -3.16 13.14
N GLU A 256 19.66 -3.82 14.16
CA GLU A 256 19.72 -3.36 15.55
C GLU A 256 21.15 -3.28 16.07
N SER A 257 21.88 -4.39 16.04
CA SER A 257 23.30 -4.41 16.44
C SER A 257 24.18 -3.64 15.46
N ALA A 258 23.85 -3.68 14.16
CA ALA A 258 24.57 -2.94 13.13
C ALA A 258 24.53 -1.43 13.38
N TYR A 259 23.35 -0.90 13.73
CA TYR A 259 23.13 0.52 13.99
C TYR A 259 23.86 0.98 15.24
N ALA A 260 23.84 0.21 16.34
CA ALA A 260 24.62 0.53 17.53
C ALA A 260 26.13 0.57 17.23
N GLU A 261 26.68 -0.47 16.57
CA GLU A 261 28.10 -0.51 16.19
C GLU A 261 28.49 0.62 15.20
N LEU A 262 27.55 1.06 14.35
CA LEU A 262 27.69 2.23 13.50
C LEU A 262 27.86 3.52 14.31
N LEU A 263 27.02 3.73 15.32
CA LEU A 263 27.10 4.89 16.20
C LEU A 263 28.41 4.90 16.98
N ASP A 264 28.85 3.75 17.50
CA ASP A 264 30.14 3.61 18.19
C ASP A 264 31.32 3.98 17.29
N ALA A 265 31.34 3.45 16.07
CA ALA A 265 32.42 3.71 15.12
C ALA A 265 32.52 5.21 14.81
N VAL A 266 31.39 5.87 14.54
CA VAL A 266 31.34 7.32 14.27
C VAL A 266 31.72 8.12 15.52
N ALA A 267 31.30 7.70 16.72
CA ALA A 267 31.70 8.33 17.98
C ALA A 267 33.22 8.30 18.18
N ALA A 268 33.85 7.18 17.81
CA ALA A 268 35.29 6.97 17.87
C ALA A 268 36.08 7.63 16.71
N GLY A 269 35.41 8.21 15.71
CA GLY A 269 36.07 8.75 14.51
C GLY A 269 36.66 7.68 13.60
N THR A 270 36.05 6.49 13.60
CA THR A 270 36.47 5.32 12.83
C THR A 270 35.37 4.86 11.87
N LEU A 271 35.71 3.92 10.98
CA LEU A 271 34.73 3.30 10.09
C LEU A 271 34.11 2.03 10.73
N PRO A 272 32.81 1.78 10.54
CA PRO A 272 32.05 0.64 11.09
C PRO A 272 32.34 -0.67 10.34
N ALA A 273 33.62 -1.01 10.15
CA ALA A 273 34.04 -2.10 9.25
C ALA A 273 33.95 -3.50 9.86
N GLY A 274 33.70 -3.62 11.17
CA GLY A 274 33.68 -4.90 11.89
C GLY A 274 32.36 -5.65 11.84
N HIS A 275 31.24 -4.97 11.57
CA HIS A 275 29.92 -5.60 11.68
C HIS A 275 29.56 -6.43 10.44
N PRO A 276 29.11 -7.69 10.57
CA PRO A 276 28.80 -8.54 9.42
C PRO A 276 27.65 -8.09 8.53
N ASN A 277 26.77 -7.21 9.02
CA ASN A 277 25.64 -6.68 8.24
C ASN A 277 25.93 -5.30 7.64
N VAL A 278 27.06 -4.67 7.96
CA VAL A 278 27.43 -3.36 7.40
C VAL A 278 28.25 -3.58 6.13
N ARG A 279 27.91 -2.84 5.07
CA ARG A 279 28.68 -2.74 3.83
C ARG A 279 29.05 -1.28 3.61
N LEU A 280 30.33 -0.96 3.66
CA LEU A 280 30.80 0.38 3.35
C LEU A 280 30.81 0.63 1.85
N HIS A 281 30.58 1.89 1.49
CA HIS A 281 30.77 2.36 0.14
C HIS A 281 32.21 2.08 -0.34
N PRO A 282 32.42 1.62 -1.59
CA PRO A 282 33.75 1.27 -2.12
C PRO A 282 34.80 2.38 -2.02
N ARG A 283 34.37 3.64 -1.88
CA ARG A 283 35.23 4.82 -1.62
C ARG A 283 36.10 4.66 -0.36
N TYR A 284 35.68 3.83 0.59
CA TYR A 284 36.41 3.53 1.82
C TYR A 284 37.32 2.29 1.69
N GLY A 285 37.48 1.75 0.49
CA GLY A 285 38.27 0.55 0.21
C GLY A 285 37.45 -0.74 0.24
N ARG A 286 38.06 -1.84 -0.22
CA ARG A 286 37.41 -3.16 -0.23
C ARG A 286 37.33 -3.73 1.18
N GLN A 287 36.15 -4.17 1.57
CA GLN A 287 35.93 -4.90 2.83
C GLN A 287 35.83 -6.39 2.59
N ARG A 288 36.27 -7.16 3.59
CA ARG A 288 35.97 -8.59 3.66
C ARG A 288 34.49 -8.77 3.95
N GLN A 289 33.78 -9.52 3.10
CA GLN A 289 32.41 -9.91 3.38
C GLN A 289 32.39 -10.99 4.46
N LEU A 290 31.66 -10.74 5.53
CA LEU A 290 31.38 -11.69 6.60
C LEU A 290 29.98 -12.27 6.41
N PRO A 291 29.73 -13.52 6.85
CA PRO A 291 28.38 -14.08 6.89
C PRO A 291 27.43 -13.20 7.69
N LEU A 292 26.22 -13.00 7.19
CA LEU A 292 25.21 -12.16 7.84
C LEU A 292 24.95 -12.63 9.27
N ARG A 293 24.79 -11.65 10.17
CA ARG A 293 24.42 -11.87 11.57
C ARG A 293 22.92 -11.69 11.71
N TYR A 294 22.29 -12.67 12.35
CA TYR A 294 20.88 -12.62 12.74
C TYR A 294 20.77 -12.23 14.22
N GLU A 295 19.85 -11.33 14.56
CA GLU A 295 19.65 -10.87 15.94
C GLU A 295 19.08 -11.97 16.82
N ARG A 296 19.43 -11.88 18.10
CA ARG A 296 18.87 -12.73 19.16
C ARG A 296 17.65 -12.03 19.74
N LEU A 297 16.46 -12.45 19.31
CA LEU A 297 15.20 -11.77 19.64
C LEU A 297 15.00 -11.53 21.14
N GLY A 298 15.30 -12.51 22.00
CA GLY A 298 15.19 -12.35 23.46
C GLY A 298 16.11 -11.30 24.09
N GLN A 299 17.09 -10.77 23.34
CA GLN A 299 17.98 -9.67 23.77
C GLN A 299 17.54 -8.31 23.23
N LEU A 300 16.56 -8.27 22.32
CA LEU A 300 16.02 -7.01 21.84
C LEU A 300 15.17 -6.37 22.96
N PRO A 301 15.30 -5.06 23.18
CA PRO A 301 14.38 -4.36 24.07
C PRO A 301 13.00 -4.22 23.43
N LEU A 302 12.00 -3.90 24.25
CA LEU A 302 10.69 -3.51 23.74
C LEU A 302 10.82 -2.22 22.90
N PRO A 303 10.25 -2.15 21.68
CA PRO A 303 10.26 -0.93 20.89
C PRO A 303 9.43 0.18 21.55
N ASP A 304 10.02 1.37 21.64
CA ASP A 304 9.38 2.60 22.10
C ASP A 304 8.77 3.37 20.92
N PHE A 305 7.44 3.38 20.85
CA PHE A 305 6.69 4.03 19.78
C PHE A 305 6.35 5.50 20.06
N SER A 306 6.76 6.05 21.20
CA SER A 306 6.38 7.41 21.61
C SER A 306 6.96 8.51 20.71
N GLY A 307 8.03 8.21 19.96
CA GLY A 307 8.68 9.16 19.04
C GLY A 307 7.96 9.37 17.70
N LEU A 308 6.91 8.61 17.40
CA LEU A 308 6.15 8.76 16.15
C LEU A 308 5.08 9.86 16.26
N PRO A 309 4.77 10.58 15.17
CA PRO A 309 3.80 11.68 15.17
C PRO A 309 2.36 11.15 15.09
N TRP A 310 1.87 10.51 16.16
CA TRP A 310 0.61 9.76 16.16
C TRP A 310 -0.62 10.54 15.70
N ASP A 311 -0.66 11.84 15.96
CA ASP A 311 -1.78 12.72 15.59
C ASP A 311 -1.86 13.00 14.07
N LEU A 312 -0.82 12.65 13.31
CA LEU A 312 -0.79 12.80 11.85
C LEU A 312 -1.32 11.57 11.11
N TYR A 313 -1.28 10.37 11.69
CA TYR A 313 -1.72 9.18 10.94
C TYR A 313 -3.22 9.23 10.65
N LEU A 314 -3.60 8.73 9.48
CA LEU A 314 -4.95 8.79 8.94
C LEU A 314 -5.83 7.68 9.52
N SER A 315 -5.86 7.55 10.84
CA SER A 315 -6.59 6.48 11.54
C SER A 315 -7.18 7.00 12.86
N PRO A 316 -8.32 6.43 13.30
CA PRO A 316 -8.97 6.86 14.53
C PRO A 316 -8.30 6.32 15.80
N GLU A 317 -7.43 5.31 15.63
CA GLU A 317 -6.85 4.53 16.72
C GLU A 317 -5.38 4.22 16.39
N ARG A 318 -4.56 4.06 17.44
CA ARG A 318 -3.16 3.64 17.26
C ARG A 318 -3.09 2.16 16.91
N PHE A 319 -2.32 1.86 15.87
CA PHE A 319 -2.03 0.51 15.42
C PHE A 319 -0.51 0.29 15.41
N VAL A 320 -0.03 -0.65 16.22
CA VAL A 320 1.42 -0.91 16.37
C VAL A 320 1.79 -2.30 15.88
N TYR A 321 2.97 -2.42 15.27
CA TYR A 321 3.51 -3.68 14.80
C TYR A 321 4.54 -4.23 15.77
N TYR A 322 4.36 -5.46 16.22
CA TYR A 322 5.27 -6.17 17.11
C TYR A 322 5.83 -7.43 16.43
N SER A 323 7.14 -7.67 16.51
CA SER A 323 7.79 -8.77 15.78
C SER A 323 8.47 -9.74 16.77
N PRO A 324 7.71 -10.65 17.40
CA PRO A 324 8.25 -11.62 18.36
C PRO A 324 8.94 -12.82 17.69
N THR A 325 8.82 -12.96 16.37
CA THR A 325 9.41 -14.03 15.59
C THR A 325 9.96 -13.49 14.27
N ARG A 326 11.01 -14.12 13.75
CA ARG A 326 11.59 -13.81 12.43
C ARG A 326 11.88 -15.10 11.66
N GLY A 327 11.68 -15.08 10.35
CA GLY A 327 11.80 -16.26 9.49
C GLY A 327 10.54 -17.14 9.54
N CYS A 328 10.54 -18.28 8.85
CA CYS A 328 9.41 -19.21 8.80
C CYS A 328 9.78 -20.61 9.32
N TYR A 329 9.02 -21.19 10.26
CA TYR A 329 9.31 -22.54 10.78
C TYR A 329 9.06 -23.65 9.75
N TRP A 330 8.25 -23.37 8.72
CA TRP A 330 7.98 -24.33 7.65
C TRP A 330 9.15 -24.41 6.67
N ASN A 331 9.71 -23.26 6.27
CA ASN A 331 10.90 -23.06 5.43
C ASN A 331 11.09 -24.04 4.25
N LYS A 332 10.00 -24.47 3.60
CA LYS A 332 10.02 -25.45 2.50
C LYS A 332 9.29 -25.02 1.24
N CYS A 333 8.43 -24.01 1.34
CA CYS A 333 7.63 -23.53 0.23
C CYS A 333 8.51 -23.22 -0.98
N THR A 334 8.28 -23.87 -2.12
CA THR A 334 9.22 -23.82 -3.25
C THR A 334 9.23 -22.47 -3.97
N PHE A 335 8.16 -21.69 -3.83
CA PHE A 335 8.03 -20.33 -4.35
C PHE A 335 8.62 -19.25 -3.44
N CYS A 336 8.81 -19.53 -2.15
CA CYS A 336 9.19 -18.49 -1.20
C CYS A 336 10.62 -18.02 -1.47
N ASP A 337 10.80 -16.71 -1.43
CA ASP A 337 12.09 -16.05 -1.54
C ASP A 337 12.15 -14.80 -0.65
N TYR A 338 11.79 -14.97 0.62
CA TYR A 338 11.66 -13.85 1.55
C TYR A 338 12.88 -13.71 2.47
N GLY A 339 13.48 -12.51 2.49
CA GLY A 339 14.70 -12.24 3.24
C GLY A 339 15.98 -12.66 2.48
N LEU A 340 17.10 -12.70 3.20
CA LEU A 340 18.44 -12.88 2.61
C LEU A 340 18.88 -14.35 2.40
N ASN A 341 17.99 -15.31 2.72
CA ASN A 341 18.01 -16.70 2.25
C ASN A 341 19.40 -17.33 2.05
N THR A 342 20.12 -17.59 3.15
CA THR A 342 21.46 -18.22 3.08
C THR A 342 21.38 -19.72 2.82
N ASP A 343 20.43 -20.41 3.46
CA ASP A 343 20.39 -21.88 3.49
C ASP A 343 18.98 -22.47 3.21
N GLY A 344 18.01 -21.64 2.82
CA GLY A 344 16.62 -22.05 2.58
C GLY A 344 15.79 -20.98 1.86
N PRO A 345 14.48 -21.22 1.63
CA PRO A 345 13.58 -20.28 0.96
C PRO A 345 13.18 -19.04 1.79
N THR A 346 13.43 -19.07 3.10
CA THR A 346 13.24 -17.94 4.03
C THR A 346 14.43 -17.80 5.00
N SER A 347 14.54 -16.64 5.65
CA SER A 347 15.48 -16.44 6.77
C SER A 347 15.27 -17.47 7.90
N PRO A 348 16.31 -17.81 8.69
CA PRO A 348 16.18 -18.79 9.77
C PRO A 348 15.13 -18.41 10.81
N TRP A 349 14.24 -19.36 11.11
CA TRP A 349 13.21 -19.23 12.14
C TRP A 349 13.83 -18.98 13.52
N ARG A 350 13.42 -17.90 14.16
CA ARG A 350 13.71 -17.57 15.56
C ARG A 350 12.44 -17.02 16.20
N GLN A 351 12.24 -17.31 17.47
CA GLN A 351 11.16 -16.74 18.25
C GLN A 351 11.65 -16.31 19.63
N ASP A 352 10.96 -15.34 20.21
CA ASP A 352 11.04 -15.09 21.64
C ASP A 352 10.24 -16.14 22.44
N THR A 353 10.39 -16.09 23.77
CA THR A 353 9.60 -16.87 24.69
C THR A 353 8.19 -16.30 24.81
N VAL A 354 7.19 -17.18 24.99
CA VAL A 354 5.80 -16.75 25.23
C VAL A 354 5.69 -15.80 26.43
N GLY A 355 6.46 -16.04 27.50
CA GLY A 355 6.46 -15.17 28.68
C GLY A 355 6.92 -13.74 28.36
N ARG A 356 7.94 -13.60 27.51
CA ARG A 356 8.41 -12.28 27.04
C ARG A 356 7.38 -11.64 26.12
N MET A 357 6.81 -12.40 25.18
CA MET A 357 5.72 -11.90 24.32
C MET A 357 4.56 -11.33 25.15
N VAL A 358 4.13 -12.05 26.19
CA VAL A 358 3.05 -11.61 27.10
C VAL A 358 3.46 -10.36 27.88
N ALA A 359 4.69 -10.28 28.38
CA ALA A 359 5.19 -9.10 29.07
C ALA A 359 5.24 -7.87 28.14
N ASP A 360 5.75 -8.06 26.93
CA ASP A 360 5.88 -7.01 25.92
C ASP A 360 4.49 -6.48 25.50
N VAL A 361 3.53 -7.36 25.19
CA VAL A 361 2.16 -6.89 24.85
C VAL A 361 1.44 -6.27 26.03
N THR A 362 1.74 -6.66 27.28
CA THR A 362 1.17 -6.03 28.48
C THR A 362 1.61 -4.57 28.58
N GLU A 363 2.85 -4.25 28.18
CA GLU A 363 3.34 -2.87 28.14
C GLU A 363 2.83 -2.13 26.91
N LEU A 364 2.87 -2.75 25.72
CA LEU A 364 2.38 -2.14 24.49
C LEU A 364 0.88 -1.84 24.54
N SER A 365 0.07 -2.67 25.18
CA SER A 365 -1.38 -2.48 25.28
C SER A 365 -1.76 -1.25 26.11
N LYS A 366 -0.86 -0.73 26.95
CA LYS A 366 -1.05 0.55 27.64
C LYS A 366 -0.94 1.73 26.69
N PHE A 367 -0.24 1.56 25.57
CA PHE A 367 0.00 2.59 24.56
C PHE A 367 -0.95 2.52 23.37
N ALA A 368 -1.24 1.30 22.89
CA ALA A 368 -2.10 1.04 21.74
C ALA A 368 -2.96 -0.20 21.97
N LYS A 369 -4.27 -0.06 21.73
CA LYS A 369 -5.22 -1.18 21.84
C LYS A 369 -5.03 -2.23 20.75
N PHE A 370 -4.55 -1.82 19.58
CA PHE A 370 -4.42 -2.68 18.40
C PHE A 370 -2.94 -2.98 18.12
N ILE A 371 -2.58 -4.27 18.21
CA ILE A 371 -1.21 -4.76 18.05
C ILE A 371 -1.21 -5.85 16.98
N TYR A 372 -0.55 -5.62 15.85
CA TYR A 372 -0.39 -6.65 14.83
C TYR A 372 0.98 -7.31 14.94
N PHE A 373 1.00 -8.64 14.95
CA PHE A 373 2.26 -9.38 14.95
C PHE A 373 2.84 -9.40 13.55
N SER A 374 3.82 -8.53 13.29
CA SER A 374 4.51 -8.42 12.01
C SER A 374 5.57 -9.51 11.90
N VAL A 375 5.19 -10.63 11.31
CA VAL A 375 6.00 -11.84 11.24
C VAL A 375 5.86 -12.52 9.87
N ASP A 376 6.77 -13.42 9.52
CA ASP A 376 6.54 -14.28 8.34
C ASP A 376 5.42 -15.29 8.58
N VAL A 377 5.32 -15.80 9.80
CA VAL A 377 4.28 -16.73 10.28
C VAL A 377 4.38 -16.81 11.80
N LEU A 378 3.28 -17.03 12.51
CA LEU A 378 3.29 -17.50 13.89
C LEU A 378 3.01 -19.00 14.01
N ALA A 379 3.77 -19.68 14.87
CA ALA A 379 3.60 -21.11 15.11
C ALA A 379 2.35 -21.39 15.96
N PRO A 380 1.47 -22.35 15.59
CA PRO A 380 0.23 -22.62 16.31
C PRO A 380 0.41 -22.90 17.81
N ALA A 381 1.45 -23.65 18.19
CA ALA A 381 1.75 -23.94 19.59
C ALA A 381 2.13 -22.67 20.40
N THR A 382 2.86 -21.74 19.79
CA THR A 382 3.21 -20.45 20.41
C THR A 382 1.97 -19.58 20.58
N ILE A 383 1.11 -19.53 19.55
CA ILE A 383 -0.13 -18.75 19.58
C ILE A 383 -1.07 -19.24 20.69
N LEU A 384 -1.30 -20.56 20.83
CA LEU A 384 -2.21 -21.06 21.86
C LEU A 384 -1.72 -20.76 23.28
N ARG A 385 -0.43 -21.01 23.55
CA ARG A 385 0.16 -20.70 24.86
C ARG A 385 0.13 -19.21 25.19
N PHE A 386 0.30 -18.37 24.16
CA PHE A 386 0.16 -16.93 24.28
C PHE A 386 -1.29 -16.56 24.62
N ALA A 387 -2.25 -17.09 23.86
CA ALA A 387 -3.68 -16.83 24.05
C ALA A 387 -4.18 -17.27 25.43
N GLU A 388 -3.73 -18.42 25.93
CA GLU A 388 -3.98 -18.91 27.30
C GLU A 388 -3.53 -17.88 28.34
N GLN A 389 -2.27 -17.44 28.28
CA GLN A 389 -1.72 -16.48 29.24
C GLN A 389 -2.38 -15.10 29.16
N VAL A 390 -2.75 -14.66 27.97
CA VAL A 390 -3.49 -13.40 27.75
C VAL A 390 -4.85 -13.46 28.47
N VAL A 391 -5.57 -14.57 28.29
CA VAL A 391 -6.89 -14.79 28.91
C VAL A 391 -6.77 -14.95 30.43
N GLU A 392 -5.81 -15.74 30.92
CA GLU A 392 -5.55 -15.93 32.36
C GLU A 392 -5.24 -14.62 33.09
N ARG A 393 -4.55 -13.69 32.41
CA ARG A 393 -4.19 -12.38 32.96
C ARG A 393 -5.26 -11.31 32.72
N GLY A 394 -6.31 -11.60 31.95
CA GLY A 394 -7.37 -10.66 31.63
C GLY A 394 -6.89 -9.43 30.85
N LEU A 395 -5.90 -9.59 29.95
CA LEU A 395 -5.42 -8.47 29.13
C LEU A 395 -6.45 -8.11 28.07
N ASP A 396 -6.75 -6.81 27.91
CA ASP A 396 -7.70 -6.29 26.92
C ASP A 396 -6.98 -5.51 25.81
N PHE A 397 -6.64 -6.21 24.74
CA PHE A 397 -6.11 -5.63 23.50
C PHE A 397 -6.61 -6.45 22.31
N ARG A 398 -6.27 -6.02 21.09
CA ARG A 398 -6.66 -6.68 19.85
C ARG A 398 -5.43 -7.06 19.06
N TRP A 399 -5.40 -8.29 18.54
CA TRP A 399 -4.25 -8.78 17.79
C TRP A 399 -4.58 -9.58 16.54
N GLY A 400 -3.65 -9.53 15.60
CA GLY A 400 -3.66 -10.27 14.34
C GLY A 400 -2.26 -10.70 13.96
N ALA A 401 -2.15 -11.62 13.02
CA ALA A 401 -0.88 -12.16 12.57
C ALA A 401 -1.02 -12.89 11.23
N GLU A 402 0.12 -13.12 10.58
CA GLU A 402 0.27 -14.16 9.56
C GLU A 402 0.32 -15.55 10.23
N ILE A 403 -0.53 -16.48 9.77
CA ILE A 403 -0.50 -17.88 10.23
C ILE A 403 -0.63 -18.86 9.05
N ARG A 404 -0.33 -20.13 9.31
CA ARG A 404 -0.55 -21.22 8.36
C ARG A 404 -1.86 -21.95 8.64
N LEU A 405 -2.55 -22.34 7.56
CA LEU A 405 -3.72 -23.21 7.62
C LEU A 405 -3.28 -24.67 7.75
N GLU A 406 -3.31 -25.17 8.98
CA GLU A 406 -2.84 -26.51 9.33
C GLU A 406 -3.90 -27.26 10.13
N LYS A 407 -3.74 -28.58 10.26
CA LYS A 407 -4.67 -29.47 10.99
C LYS A 407 -4.87 -29.10 12.47
N TYR A 408 -4.05 -28.21 13.00
CA TYR A 408 -4.03 -27.84 14.40
C TYR A 408 -5.23 -26.96 14.84
N TRP A 409 -5.99 -26.36 13.91
CA TRP A 409 -7.08 -25.45 14.26
C TRP A 409 -8.41 -26.17 14.44
N SER A 410 -8.98 -26.12 15.65
CA SER A 410 -10.31 -26.62 16.03
C SER A 410 -11.21 -25.47 16.49
N ASP A 411 -12.53 -25.70 16.58
CA ASP A 411 -13.50 -24.71 17.07
C ASP A 411 -13.07 -24.14 18.45
N GLU A 412 -12.77 -25.00 19.43
CA GLU A 412 -12.30 -24.59 20.78
C GLU A 412 -11.01 -23.74 20.75
N ARG A 413 -10.06 -24.10 19.87
CA ARG A 413 -8.79 -23.36 19.73
C ARG A 413 -9.03 -21.98 19.13
N CYS A 414 -9.88 -21.89 18.10
CA CYS A 414 -10.26 -20.61 17.50
C CYS A 414 -11.05 -19.73 18.49
N GLU A 415 -11.93 -20.32 19.31
CA GLU A 415 -12.63 -19.61 20.39
C GLU A 415 -11.65 -19.04 21.43
N LEU A 416 -10.63 -19.82 21.81
CA LEU A 416 -9.54 -19.33 22.67
C LEU A 416 -8.80 -18.14 22.03
N LEU A 417 -8.49 -18.20 20.73
CA LEU A 417 -7.87 -17.08 20.04
C LEU A 417 -8.76 -15.83 20.14
N ARG A 418 -10.06 -15.97 19.85
CA ARG A 418 -11.00 -14.85 19.92
C ARG A 418 -11.08 -14.25 21.32
N ARG A 419 -11.12 -15.09 22.35
CA ARG A 419 -11.14 -14.67 23.76
C ARG A 419 -9.86 -13.93 24.17
N SER A 420 -8.73 -14.26 23.57
CA SER A 420 -7.46 -13.55 23.76
C SER A 420 -7.36 -12.21 22.98
N GLY A 421 -8.42 -11.82 22.26
CA GLY A 421 -8.44 -10.59 21.48
C GLY A 421 -8.03 -10.75 20.01
N CYS A 422 -7.94 -11.98 19.48
CA CYS A 422 -7.67 -12.17 18.06
C CYS A 422 -8.83 -11.64 17.22
N VAL A 423 -8.55 -10.70 16.30
CA VAL A 423 -9.56 -10.05 15.45
C VAL A 423 -9.57 -10.65 14.05
N ALA A 424 -8.39 -10.72 13.42
CA ALA A 424 -8.24 -11.20 12.06
C ALA A 424 -6.84 -11.77 11.84
N VAL A 425 -6.74 -12.71 10.91
CA VAL A 425 -5.50 -13.38 10.53
C VAL A 425 -5.33 -13.40 9.02
N SER A 426 -4.09 -13.23 8.60
CA SER A 426 -3.67 -13.39 7.21
C SER A 426 -3.18 -14.81 7.02
N VAL A 427 -3.73 -15.53 6.02
CA VAL A 427 -3.42 -16.94 5.81
C VAL A 427 -2.96 -17.22 4.40
N GLY A 428 -1.84 -17.94 4.28
CA GLY A 428 -1.35 -18.43 2.98
C GLY A 428 -2.17 -19.63 2.51
N PHE A 429 -3.16 -19.36 1.66
CA PHE A 429 -3.97 -20.35 0.94
C PHE A 429 -3.21 -20.93 -0.24
N GLU A 430 -2.55 -20.07 -1.02
CA GLU A 430 -1.82 -20.34 -2.27
C GLU A 430 -2.66 -20.94 -3.40
N SER A 431 -3.30 -22.10 -3.20
CA SER A 431 -4.07 -22.80 -4.21
C SER A 431 -5.16 -23.68 -3.59
N GLY A 432 -6.27 -23.84 -4.32
CA GLY A 432 -7.35 -24.79 -4.01
C GLY A 432 -7.13 -26.17 -4.63
N ASN A 433 -6.05 -26.36 -5.40
CA ASN A 433 -5.74 -27.63 -6.06
C ASN A 433 -4.62 -28.40 -5.34
N GLN A 434 -4.84 -29.68 -5.03
CA GLN A 434 -3.89 -30.48 -4.27
C GLN A 434 -2.55 -30.69 -4.99
N ARG A 435 -2.54 -30.87 -6.32
CA ARG A 435 -1.29 -31.06 -7.08
C ARG A 435 -0.40 -29.82 -6.97
N ILE A 436 -0.98 -28.63 -7.08
CA ILE A 436 -0.26 -27.37 -6.93
C ILE A 436 0.24 -27.20 -5.49
N LEU A 437 -0.59 -27.48 -4.48
CA LEU A 437 -0.17 -27.46 -3.07
C LEU A 437 1.00 -28.40 -2.78
N ASP A 438 1.06 -29.56 -3.44
CA ASP A 438 2.16 -30.52 -3.33
C ASP A 438 3.42 -30.02 -4.06
N LEU A 439 3.28 -29.44 -5.25
CA LEU A 439 4.40 -28.82 -5.99
C LEU A 439 5.04 -27.66 -5.23
N ILE A 440 4.22 -26.82 -4.60
CA ILE A 440 4.72 -25.71 -3.80
C ILE A 440 5.26 -26.16 -2.44
N ASP A 441 5.11 -27.44 -2.06
CA ASP A 441 5.42 -27.99 -0.74
C ASP A 441 4.76 -27.16 0.38
N LYS A 442 3.45 -26.90 0.25
CA LYS A 442 2.70 -26.14 1.27
C LYS A 442 2.45 -26.97 2.53
N GLY A 443 2.33 -28.30 2.38
CA GLY A 443 2.04 -29.22 3.48
C GLY A 443 0.61 -29.10 4.03
N THR A 444 -0.38 -28.77 3.18
CA THR A 444 -1.79 -28.67 3.57
C THR A 444 -2.71 -29.30 2.53
N LYS A 445 -4.02 -29.36 2.83
CA LYS A 445 -5.07 -29.90 1.94
C LYS A 445 -6.25 -28.92 1.83
N PRO A 446 -6.91 -28.78 0.67
CA PRO A 446 -8.05 -27.86 0.51
C PRO A 446 -9.18 -28.12 1.52
N GLU A 447 -9.47 -29.38 1.85
CA GLU A 447 -10.51 -29.70 2.83
C GLU A 447 -10.12 -29.25 4.25
N GLN A 448 -8.83 -29.31 4.57
CA GLN A 448 -8.32 -28.84 5.85
C GLN A 448 -8.36 -27.31 5.93
N VAL A 449 -7.96 -26.62 4.85
CA VAL A 449 -8.10 -25.17 4.71
C VAL A 449 -9.55 -24.77 4.99
N ARG A 450 -10.52 -25.39 4.30
CA ARG A 450 -11.94 -25.11 4.49
C ARG A 450 -12.41 -25.31 5.94
N ARG A 451 -12.01 -26.43 6.58
CA ARG A 451 -12.35 -26.70 7.98
C ARG A 451 -11.81 -25.64 8.93
N THR A 452 -10.56 -25.22 8.74
CA THR A 452 -9.95 -24.16 9.55
C THR A 452 -10.68 -22.83 9.36
N MET A 453 -11.05 -22.48 8.12
CA MET A 453 -11.83 -21.27 7.85
C MET A 453 -13.17 -21.30 8.57
N ILE A 454 -13.91 -22.41 8.51
CA ILE A 454 -15.18 -22.58 9.26
C ILE A 454 -14.98 -22.32 10.75
N ALA A 455 -13.95 -22.92 11.36
CA ALA A 455 -13.67 -22.75 12.79
C ALA A 455 -13.37 -21.28 13.15
N MET A 456 -12.59 -20.58 12.31
CA MET A 456 -12.26 -19.15 12.51
C MET A 456 -13.49 -18.26 12.34
N THR A 457 -14.29 -18.48 11.30
CA THR A 457 -15.53 -17.72 11.06
C THR A 457 -16.53 -17.91 12.21
N LYS A 458 -16.70 -19.14 12.71
CA LYS A 458 -17.55 -19.42 13.89
C LYS A 458 -17.06 -18.67 15.13
N ALA A 459 -15.75 -18.60 15.33
CA ALA A 459 -15.13 -17.84 16.42
C ALA A 459 -15.14 -16.32 16.18
N ASN A 460 -15.74 -15.84 15.09
CA ASN A 460 -15.79 -14.43 14.72
C ASN A 460 -14.38 -13.81 14.51
N ILE A 461 -13.49 -14.57 13.87
CA ILE A 461 -12.15 -14.13 13.45
C ILE A 461 -12.16 -13.90 11.94
N GLY A 462 -11.73 -12.71 11.51
CA GLY A 462 -11.57 -12.39 10.09
C GLY A 462 -10.46 -13.22 9.45
N VAL A 463 -10.67 -13.69 8.22
CA VAL A 463 -9.69 -14.49 7.49
C VAL A 463 -9.37 -13.80 6.17
N GLN A 464 -8.12 -13.37 6.00
CA GLN A 464 -7.61 -12.93 4.72
C GLN A 464 -6.96 -14.08 3.96
N MET A 465 -7.49 -14.40 2.78
CA MET A 465 -6.96 -15.44 1.92
C MET A 465 -5.90 -14.87 0.97
N MET A 466 -4.67 -15.36 1.08
CA MET A 466 -3.58 -15.01 0.18
C MET A 466 -3.23 -16.21 -0.69
N GLY A 467 -3.34 -16.07 -2.01
CA GLY A 467 -2.85 -17.07 -2.93
C GLY A 467 -2.56 -16.51 -4.31
N PHE A 468 -2.24 -17.38 -5.26
CA PHE A 468 -1.89 -17.00 -6.61
C PHE A 468 -2.31 -18.05 -7.63
N THR A 469 -2.39 -17.63 -8.89
CA THR A 469 -2.53 -18.52 -10.05
C THR A 469 -1.36 -18.31 -11.01
N GLY A 470 -1.17 -19.24 -11.94
CA GLY A 470 -0.08 -19.24 -12.90
C GLY A 470 1.22 -19.82 -12.33
N PHE A 471 1.14 -20.69 -11.31
CA PHE A 471 2.31 -21.45 -10.89
C PHE A 471 2.79 -22.34 -12.05
N PRO A 472 4.11 -22.59 -12.20
CA PRO A 472 4.62 -23.44 -13.26
C PRO A 472 3.86 -24.74 -13.44
N THR A 473 3.44 -25.01 -14.68
CA THR A 473 2.65 -26.17 -15.10
C THR A 473 1.22 -26.23 -14.56
N GLU A 474 0.72 -25.20 -13.86
CA GLU A 474 -0.68 -25.12 -13.43
C GLU A 474 -1.60 -25.02 -14.65
N THR A 475 -2.52 -25.97 -14.80
CA THR A 475 -3.47 -25.93 -15.90
C THR A 475 -4.58 -24.93 -15.62
N ARG A 476 -5.31 -24.56 -16.66
CA ARG A 476 -6.49 -23.70 -16.56
C ARG A 476 -7.51 -24.26 -15.55
N GLU A 477 -7.79 -25.55 -15.61
CA GLU A 477 -8.75 -26.23 -14.73
C GLU A 477 -8.33 -26.16 -13.27
N GLU A 478 -7.05 -26.34 -12.98
CA GLU A 478 -6.54 -26.31 -11.60
C GLU A 478 -6.49 -24.90 -11.02
N ALA A 479 -6.20 -23.90 -11.84
CA ALA A 479 -6.37 -22.50 -11.45
C ALA A 479 -7.84 -22.18 -11.15
N LEU A 480 -8.78 -22.75 -11.94
CA LEU A 480 -10.22 -22.62 -11.69
C LEU A 480 -10.69 -23.35 -10.43
N ASP A 481 -10.02 -24.42 -9.99
CA ASP A 481 -10.31 -25.04 -8.68
C ASP A 481 -10.08 -24.05 -7.54
N SER A 482 -8.99 -23.27 -7.60
CA SER A 482 -8.68 -22.23 -6.61
C SER A 482 -9.74 -21.12 -6.59
N ILE A 483 -10.18 -20.69 -7.78
CA ILE A 483 -11.21 -19.66 -7.93
C ILE A 483 -12.55 -20.17 -7.43
N THR A 484 -12.93 -21.38 -7.82
CA THR A 484 -14.18 -22.05 -7.41
C THR A 484 -14.20 -22.26 -5.90
N PHE A 485 -13.07 -22.68 -5.30
CA PHE A 485 -12.95 -22.84 -3.85
C PHE A 485 -13.30 -21.54 -3.11
N LEU A 486 -12.75 -20.40 -3.53
CA LEU A 486 -13.05 -19.12 -2.88
C LEU A 486 -14.48 -18.66 -3.14
N ARG A 487 -14.97 -18.82 -4.38
CA ARG A 487 -16.34 -18.45 -4.78
C ARG A 487 -17.41 -19.23 -4.03
N ASP A 488 -17.20 -20.53 -3.82
CA ASP A 488 -18.16 -21.43 -3.17
C ASP A 488 -18.11 -21.34 -1.64
N ASN A 489 -17.18 -20.57 -1.08
CA ASN A 489 -17.01 -20.35 0.36
C ASN A 489 -17.00 -18.85 0.72
N PRO A 490 -17.93 -18.04 0.20
CA PRO A 490 -17.87 -16.58 0.30
C PRO A 490 -17.91 -16.08 1.75
N ASP A 491 -18.62 -16.77 2.64
CA ASP A 491 -18.78 -16.35 4.03
C ASP A 491 -17.61 -16.75 4.94
N LEU A 492 -16.68 -17.55 4.42
CA LEU A 492 -15.57 -18.12 5.19
C LEU A 492 -14.27 -17.31 5.09
N TRP A 493 -14.25 -16.26 4.27
CA TRP A 493 -13.15 -15.33 4.14
C TRP A 493 -13.69 -13.93 3.90
N THR A 494 -12.88 -12.92 4.21
CA THR A 494 -13.35 -11.53 4.21
C THR A 494 -12.69 -10.68 3.15
N LEU A 495 -11.37 -10.72 3.10
CA LEU A 495 -10.56 -9.95 2.17
C LEU A 495 -9.44 -10.84 1.61
N GLY A 496 -8.80 -10.38 0.55
CA GLY A 496 -7.79 -11.15 -0.16
C GLY A 496 -8.26 -11.60 -1.53
N GLY A 497 -7.54 -12.55 -2.10
CA GLY A 497 -7.76 -12.99 -3.47
C GLY A 497 -6.55 -13.71 -4.03
N LEU A 498 -6.63 -13.97 -5.33
CA LEU A 498 -5.59 -14.66 -6.07
C LEU A 498 -4.78 -13.63 -6.86
N GLY A 499 -3.51 -13.44 -6.47
CA GLY A 499 -2.52 -12.73 -7.27
C GLY A 499 -2.05 -13.58 -8.45
N ASP A 500 -1.07 -13.07 -9.20
CA ASP A 500 -0.37 -13.86 -10.20
C ASP A 500 0.97 -14.32 -9.62
N PHE A 501 1.35 -15.57 -9.92
CA PHE A 501 2.62 -16.11 -9.50
C PHE A 501 3.77 -15.32 -10.15
N MET A 502 4.71 -14.88 -9.32
CA MET A 502 5.91 -14.18 -9.76
C MET A 502 7.13 -15.04 -9.42
N LEU A 503 7.91 -15.43 -10.43
CA LEU A 503 9.14 -16.19 -10.22
C LEU A 503 10.27 -15.26 -9.76
N THR A 504 10.74 -15.45 -8.53
CA THR A 504 11.87 -14.71 -7.97
C THR A 504 13.17 -15.52 -8.05
N PRO A 505 14.36 -14.90 -8.18
CA PRO A 505 15.59 -15.65 -8.40
C PRO A 505 16.03 -16.55 -7.25
N GLY A 506 15.71 -16.20 -6.01
CA GLY A 506 16.12 -16.99 -4.85
C GLY A 506 15.20 -18.16 -4.54
N ALA A 507 14.02 -18.25 -5.19
CA ALA A 507 13.07 -19.35 -5.01
C ALA A 507 13.65 -20.70 -5.47
N ILE A 508 13.19 -21.79 -4.85
CA ILE A 508 13.58 -23.16 -5.25
C ILE A 508 13.15 -23.43 -6.69
N VAL A 509 11.99 -22.92 -7.09
CA VAL A 509 11.51 -23.02 -8.48
C VAL A 509 12.51 -22.46 -9.48
N ALA A 510 13.11 -21.30 -9.19
CA ALA A 510 14.11 -20.69 -10.07
C ALA A 510 15.46 -21.43 -10.04
N LYS A 511 15.84 -21.98 -8.88
CA LYS A 511 17.08 -22.74 -8.68
C LYS A 511 17.02 -24.16 -9.26
N GLN A 512 15.82 -24.72 -9.46
CA GLN A 512 15.60 -26.09 -9.94
C GLN A 512 14.55 -26.12 -11.08
N PRO A 513 14.75 -25.39 -12.19
CA PRO A 513 13.71 -25.18 -13.20
C PRO A 513 13.19 -26.48 -13.84
N GLU A 514 14.06 -27.45 -14.07
CA GLU A 514 13.70 -28.75 -14.64
C GLU A 514 12.69 -29.53 -13.78
N ARG A 515 12.79 -29.42 -12.44
CA ARG A 515 11.86 -30.06 -11.50
C ARG A 515 10.43 -29.54 -11.67
N PHE A 516 10.27 -28.32 -12.15
CA PHE A 516 8.98 -27.65 -12.31
C PHE A 516 8.57 -27.50 -13.77
N GLY A 517 9.25 -28.18 -14.71
CA GLY A 517 8.88 -28.18 -16.13
C GLY A 517 9.01 -26.83 -16.82
N ILE A 518 9.87 -25.94 -16.32
CA ILE A 518 10.12 -24.62 -16.91
C ILE A 518 11.50 -24.57 -17.55
N SER A 519 11.64 -23.74 -18.58
CA SER A 519 12.90 -23.56 -19.32
C SER A 519 13.13 -22.09 -19.65
N ASN A 520 14.31 -21.76 -20.20
CA ASN A 520 14.66 -20.39 -20.62
C ASN A 520 14.45 -19.33 -19.51
N VAL A 521 14.82 -19.68 -18.27
CA VAL A 521 14.72 -18.80 -17.12
C VAL A 521 15.67 -17.62 -17.30
N ARG A 522 15.13 -16.41 -17.38
CA ARG A 522 15.87 -15.20 -17.70
C ARG A 522 15.35 -13.97 -16.94
N PRO A 523 16.18 -12.97 -16.65
CA PRO A 523 15.71 -11.69 -16.13
C PRO A 523 14.66 -11.04 -17.03
N VAL A 524 13.79 -10.23 -16.44
CA VAL A 524 12.95 -9.30 -17.21
C VAL A 524 13.85 -8.31 -17.96
N GLU A 525 13.57 -8.09 -19.24
CA GLU A 525 14.35 -7.19 -20.09
C GLU A 525 14.41 -5.77 -19.49
N GLY A 526 15.60 -5.17 -19.49
CA GLY A 526 15.84 -3.84 -18.89
C GLY A 526 15.95 -3.81 -17.36
N SER A 527 15.98 -4.96 -16.68
CA SER A 527 16.14 -5.04 -15.22
C SER A 527 17.56 -5.45 -14.81
N ASP A 528 18.28 -4.54 -14.16
CA ASP A 528 19.62 -4.77 -13.60
C ASP A 528 19.56 -5.28 -12.16
N ILE A 529 18.52 -4.85 -11.42
CA ILE A 529 18.13 -5.38 -10.12
C ILE A 529 17.03 -6.40 -10.36
N VAL A 530 17.42 -7.68 -10.45
CA VAL A 530 16.59 -8.77 -10.95
C VAL A 530 15.70 -9.29 -9.82
N ARG A 531 14.53 -8.68 -9.64
CA ARG A 531 13.53 -9.14 -8.64
C ARG A 531 12.58 -10.21 -9.19
N MET A 532 12.46 -10.28 -10.51
CA MET A 532 11.55 -11.18 -11.21
C MET A 532 12.26 -11.82 -12.41
N LEU A 533 11.90 -13.07 -12.67
CA LEU A 533 12.35 -13.87 -13.81
C LEU A 533 11.19 -14.20 -14.74
N ARG A 534 11.47 -14.22 -16.04
CA ARG A 534 10.63 -14.79 -17.09
C ARG A 534 11.10 -16.21 -17.37
N TYR A 535 10.19 -17.04 -17.87
CA TYR A 535 10.45 -18.43 -18.19
C TYR A 535 9.45 -18.90 -19.25
N ASP A 536 9.82 -19.97 -19.94
CA ASP A 536 8.99 -20.63 -20.94
C ASP A 536 8.38 -21.88 -20.29
N GLU A 537 7.09 -22.12 -20.55
CA GLU A 537 6.32 -23.22 -19.97
C GLU A 537 5.21 -23.70 -20.94
N PRO A 538 4.61 -24.88 -20.73
CA PRO A 538 3.65 -25.45 -21.69
C PRO A 538 2.26 -24.79 -21.64
N VAL A 539 1.98 -23.95 -20.64
CA VAL A 539 0.69 -23.28 -20.46
C VAL A 539 0.57 -22.10 -21.42
N THR A 540 -0.48 -22.10 -22.24
CA THR A 540 -0.72 -21.06 -23.26
C THR A 540 -1.17 -19.73 -22.65
N GLU A 541 -0.86 -18.61 -23.30
CA GLU A 541 -1.32 -17.27 -22.88
C GLU A 541 -2.85 -17.17 -22.82
N ALA A 542 -3.56 -17.76 -23.78
CA ALA A 542 -5.03 -17.78 -23.80
C ALA A 542 -5.63 -18.45 -22.54
N ALA A 543 -4.96 -19.46 -21.99
CA ALA A 543 -5.36 -20.09 -20.73
C ALA A 543 -5.17 -19.13 -19.54
N ARG A 544 -4.06 -18.37 -19.52
CA ARG A 544 -3.81 -17.35 -18.48
C ARG A 544 -4.83 -16.22 -18.54
N GLU A 545 -5.14 -15.73 -19.74
CA GLU A 545 -6.14 -14.68 -19.94
C GLU A 545 -7.53 -15.13 -19.46
N ASP A 546 -7.88 -16.41 -19.68
CA ASP A 546 -9.16 -16.94 -19.22
C ASP A 546 -9.24 -17.07 -17.70
N VAL A 547 -8.15 -17.51 -17.06
CA VAL A 547 -8.01 -17.50 -15.61
C VAL A 547 -8.09 -16.07 -15.06
N ALA A 548 -7.42 -15.11 -15.70
CA ALA A 548 -7.47 -13.71 -15.31
C ALA A 548 -8.90 -13.13 -15.37
N ARG A 549 -9.68 -13.48 -16.41
CA ARG A 549 -11.10 -13.13 -16.49
C ARG A 549 -11.91 -13.74 -15.35
N ALA A 550 -11.75 -15.04 -15.09
CA ALA A 550 -12.47 -15.72 -14.01
C ALA A 550 -12.11 -15.20 -12.61
N LYS A 551 -10.86 -14.73 -12.41
CA LYS A 551 -10.41 -14.11 -11.14
C LYS A 551 -11.06 -12.75 -10.88
N ALA A 552 -11.37 -11.99 -11.93
CA ALA A 552 -11.95 -10.66 -11.79
C ALA A 552 -13.26 -10.69 -10.97
N ASP A 553 -14.01 -11.79 -11.06
CA ASP A 553 -15.28 -12.01 -10.35
C ASP A 553 -15.11 -12.24 -8.83
N LEU A 554 -13.91 -12.55 -8.35
CA LEU A 554 -13.65 -12.77 -6.92
C LEU A 554 -13.50 -11.48 -6.12
N ASN A 555 -13.17 -10.35 -6.79
CA ASN A 555 -12.78 -9.14 -6.08
C ASN A 555 -13.97 -8.19 -5.92
N PRO A 556 -14.50 -7.97 -4.70
CA PRO A 556 -15.76 -7.28 -4.53
C PRO A 556 -15.68 -5.74 -4.63
N GLY A 557 -14.67 -5.16 -5.27
CA GLY A 557 -14.57 -3.71 -5.47
C GLY A 557 -14.24 -2.91 -4.21
N HIS A 558 -13.45 -3.48 -3.29
CA HIS A 558 -12.95 -2.77 -2.10
C HIS A 558 -11.70 -1.94 -2.44
N PHE A 559 -11.37 -0.96 -1.59
CA PHE A 559 -10.14 -0.21 -1.76
C PHE A 559 -8.92 -1.13 -1.61
N HIS A 560 -7.86 -0.85 -2.36
CA HIS A 560 -6.58 -1.52 -2.14
C HIS A 560 -5.86 -0.97 -0.90
N ARG A 561 -4.82 -1.67 -0.44
CA ARG A 561 -3.88 -1.14 0.56
C ARG A 561 -3.44 0.29 0.19
N PRO A 562 -3.32 1.21 1.16
CA PRO A 562 -3.34 0.99 2.62
C PRO A 562 -4.72 1.06 3.29
N TRP A 563 -5.79 1.16 2.51
CA TRP A 563 -7.15 1.37 3.00
C TRP A 563 -7.83 0.05 3.42
N LEU A 564 -9.17 -0.01 3.43
CA LEU A 564 -9.94 -1.23 3.64
C LEU A 564 -9.75 -2.27 2.52
N GLY A 565 -8.61 -2.97 2.52
CA GLY A 565 -8.26 -3.94 1.48
C GLY A 565 -7.52 -5.20 1.93
N SER A 566 -7.09 -5.28 3.19
CA SER A 566 -6.22 -6.37 3.67
C SER A 566 -6.19 -6.41 5.20
N THR A 567 -6.21 -7.58 5.87
CA THR A 567 -6.34 -7.69 7.33
C THR A 567 -5.12 -7.21 8.12
N ASP A 568 -4.00 -6.97 7.45
CA ASP A 568 -2.80 -6.36 8.01
C ASP A 568 -2.77 -4.81 7.85
N THR A 569 -3.80 -4.21 7.26
CA THR A 569 -4.01 -2.76 7.28
C THR A 569 -4.80 -2.35 8.54
N PRO A 570 -4.43 -1.24 9.20
CA PRO A 570 -5.15 -0.74 10.38
C PRO A 570 -6.67 -0.61 10.15
N HIS A 571 -7.08 -0.02 9.03
CA HIS A 571 -8.50 0.24 8.77
C HIS A 571 -9.32 -1.04 8.68
N THR A 572 -8.83 -2.03 7.94
CA THR A 572 -9.53 -3.32 7.80
C THR A 572 -9.63 -3.99 9.16
N PHE A 573 -8.56 -3.92 9.93
CA PHE A 573 -8.50 -4.52 11.25
C PHE A 573 -9.50 -3.89 12.21
N PHE A 574 -9.64 -2.55 12.23
CA PHE A 574 -10.64 -1.84 13.02
C PHE A 574 -12.07 -2.22 12.64
N TYR A 575 -12.35 -2.29 11.34
CA TYR A 575 -13.66 -2.73 10.84
C TYR A 575 -13.97 -4.17 11.25
N HIS A 576 -12.98 -5.06 11.24
CA HIS A 576 -13.14 -6.42 11.75
C HIS A 576 -13.35 -6.49 13.26
N ASP A 577 -12.66 -5.68 14.06
CA ASP A 577 -12.90 -5.62 15.50
C ASP A 577 -14.34 -5.17 15.79
N ARG A 578 -14.82 -4.20 15.02
CA ARG A 578 -16.17 -3.61 15.18
C ARG A 578 -17.30 -4.52 14.71
N TYR A 579 -17.17 -5.10 13.52
CA TYR A 579 -18.25 -5.80 12.82
C TYR A 579 -18.05 -7.31 12.73
N GLY A 580 -16.87 -7.82 13.11
CA GLY A 580 -16.55 -9.23 13.02
C GLY A 580 -16.62 -9.76 11.59
N THR A 581 -17.20 -10.93 11.41
CA THR A 581 -17.44 -11.56 10.10
C THR A 581 -18.57 -10.89 9.30
N ALA A 582 -19.41 -10.08 9.95
CA ALA A 582 -20.46 -9.30 9.29
C ALA A 582 -19.93 -8.10 8.50
N VAL A 583 -18.64 -7.77 8.61
CA VAL A 583 -18.01 -6.64 7.91
C VAL A 583 -18.25 -6.69 6.40
N ARG A 584 -18.30 -7.88 5.78
CA ARG A 584 -18.58 -8.00 4.34
C ARG A 584 -19.95 -7.44 3.96
N GLY A 585 -20.95 -7.62 4.83
CA GLY A 585 -22.27 -7.02 4.68
C GLY A 585 -22.21 -5.50 4.74
N VAL A 586 -21.48 -4.95 5.71
CA VAL A 586 -21.26 -3.49 5.87
C VAL A 586 -20.61 -2.89 4.61
N LEU A 587 -19.60 -3.56 4.06
CA LEU A 587 -18.91 -3.11 2.85
C LEU A 587 -19.74 -3.34 1.57
N ALA A 588 -20.81 -4.13 1.62
CA ALA A 588 -21.67 -4.44 0.49
C ALA A 588 -22.94 -3.58 0.46
N ASP A 589 -23.44 -3.14 1.62
CA ASP A 589 -24.71 -2.42 1.78
C ASP A 589 -24.72 -1.05 1.07
N ASP A 590 -23.54 -0.47 0.85
CA ASP A 590 -23.35 0.83 0.17
C ASP A 590 -22.64 0.78 -1.16
N ARG A 591 -22.48 -0.42 -1.74
CA ARG A 591 -22.43 -0.45 -3.20
C ARG A 591 -23.76 0.12 -3.61
N VAL A 592 -23.74 1.27 -4.27
CA VAL A 592 -24.86 1.69 -5.12
C VAL A 592 -25.25 0.42 -5.87
N ARG A 593 -26.34 -0.23 -5.47
CA ARG A 593 -26.94 -1.30 -6.26
C ARG A 593 -27.40 -0.58 -7.51
N LEU A 594 -26.52 -0.56 -8.49
CA LEU A 594 -26.90 -0.81 -9.87
C LEU A 594 -27.32 -2.27 -9.81
N ASP A 595 -28.53 -2.55 -9.31
CA ASP A 595 -29.13 -3.83 -9.64
C ASP A 595 -29.00 -3.97 -11.15
N SER A 596 -28.67 -5.18 -11.61
CA SER A 596 -28.57 -5.57 -13.01
C SER A 596 -29.92 -5.52 -13.72
N ASP A 597 -30.73 -4.51 -13.40
CA ASP A 597 -32.00 -4.22 -14.03
C ASP A 597 -31.68 -3.65 -15.40
N ASP A 598 -31.44 -4.54 -16.37
CA ASP A 598 -31.44 -4.23 -17.81
C ASP A 598 -32.73 -3.48 -18.22
N ASP A 599 -33.77 -3.54 -17.37
CA ASP A 599 -35.05 -2.84 -17.49
C ASP A 599 -35.04 -1.39 -16.96
N THR A 600 -33.88 -0.82 -16.67
CA THR A 600 -33.74 0.60 -16.26
C THR A 600 -32.98 1.41 -17.32
N GLU A 601 -33.64 2.40 -17.90
CA GLU A 601 -33.03 3.40 -18.76
C GLU A 601 -32.48 4.57 -17.93
N PHE A 602 -31.39 5.14 -18.40
CA PHE A 602 -30.75 6.29 -17.78
C PHE A 602 -30.75 7.48 -18.72
N LEU A 603 -31.07 8.66 -18.19
CA LEU A 603 -31.10 9.90 -18.94
C LEU A 603 -30.55 11.06 -18.10
N ALA A 604 -29.77 11.93 -18.74
CA ALA A 604 -29.38 13.22 -18.18
C ALA A 604 -30.64 14.03 -17.81
N ASN A 605 -30.74 14.39 -16.54
CA ASN A 605 -31.89 15.08 -15.97
C ASN A 605 -31.72 16.60 -16.05
N GLY A 606 -31.40 17.10 -17.24
CA GLY A 606 -31.08 18.51 -17.46
C GLY A 606 -30.31 18.75 -18.75
N ALA A 607 -29.97 20.02 -19.00
CA ALA A 607 -29.24 20.44 -20.17
C ALA A 607 -28.13 21.44 -19.82
N PHE A 608 -27.07 21.48 -20.62
CA PHE A 608 -26.11 22.57 -20.56
C PHE A 608 -26.77 23.87 -21.00
N VAL A 609 -26.44 24.95 -20.29
CA VAL A 609 -27.02 26.26 -20.57
C VAL A 609 -26.04 27.11 -21.34
N GLU A 610 -26.54 27.76 -22.38
CA GLU A 610 -25.79 28.72 -23.19
C GLU A 610 -25.52 30.00 -22.40
N ARG A 611 -24.49 30.74 -22.81
CA ARG A 611 -23.89 31.82 -22.04
C ARG A 611 -24.84 32.99 -21.71
N ASP A 612 -26.01 33.07 -22.34
CA ASP A 612 -26.89 34.25 -22.34
C ASP A 612 -28.17 34.12 -21.47
N ASP A 613 -28.30 33.07 -20.64
CA ASP A 613 -29.45 32.93 -19.72
C ASP A 613 -29.21 33.72 -18.41
N GLU A 614 -29.63 34.99 -18.41
CA GLU A 614 -29.37 35.96 -17.35
C GLU A 614 -30.01 35.58 -16.00
N GLN A 615 -31.19 34.94 -16.01
CA GLN A 615 -31.84 34.44 -14.80
C GLN A 615 -31.06 33.29 -14.16
N LEU A 616 -30.41 32.46 -14.97
CA LEU A 616 -29.55 31.38 -14.49
C LEU A 616 -28.21 31.88 -13.95
N TRP A 617 -27.64 32.89 -14.60
CA TRP A 617 -26.47 33.57 -14.09
C TRP A 617 -26.72 34.20 -12.74
N GLU A 618 -27.91 34.77 -12.53
CA GLU A 618 -28.37 35.28 -11.23
C GLU A 618 -28.43 34.16 -10.17
N ALA A 619 -28.86 32.96 -10.56
CA ALA A 619 -28.93 31.80 -9.67
C ALA A 619 -27.52 31.23 -9.35
N TYR A 620 -26.64 31.14 -10.35
CA TYR A 620 -25.24 30.74 -10.17
C TYR A 620 -24.47 31.74 -9.29
N ARG A 621 -24.63 33.05 -9.54
CA ARG A 621 -24.05 34.12 -8.71
C ARG A 621 -24.53 34.02 -7.26
N ARG A 622 -25.81 33.71 -7.03
CA ARG A 622 -26.37 33.47 -5.68
C ARG A 622 -25.78 32.27 -4.94
N ILE A 623 -25.34 31.24 -5.66
CA ILE A 623 -24.72 30.03 -5.07
C ILE A 623 -23.25 30.31 -4.68
N ARG A 624 -22.54 31.19 -5.40
CA ARG A 624 -21.15 31.60 -5.10
C ARG A 624 -21.11 32.86 -4.23
N SER A 625 -21.65 32.79 -3.01
CA SER A 625 -21.87 33.93 -2.11
C SER A 625 -20.64 34.81 -1.74
N ASP A 626 -19.43 34.50 -2.21
CA ASP A 626 -18.18 35.21 -1.88
C ASP A 626 -17.40 35.69 -3.12
N ASP A 627 -18.04 36.01 -4.25
CA ASP A 627 -17.37 36.67 -5.39
C ASP A 627 -17.17 38.17 -5.10
N PRO A 628 -15.96 38.65 -4.72
CA PRO A 628 -15.75 40.03 -4.27
C PRO A 628 -15.72 41.02 -5.44
N ASP A 629 -15.51 40.53 -6.67
CA ASP A 629 -15.28 41.35 -7.86
C ASP A 629 -16.52 41.42 -8.78
N GLY A 630 -17.60 40.70 -8.44
CA GLY A 630 -18.89 40.80 -9.13
C GLY A 630 -18.85 40.53 -10.64
N SER A 631 -17.78 39.90 -11.14
CA SER A 631 -17.50 39.81 -12.58
C SER A 631 -18.47 38.87 -13.31
N GLY A 632 -19.15 37.98 -12.59
CA GLY A 632 -20.15 37.10 -13.16
C GLY A 632 -19.61 36.15 -14.23
N GLU A 633 -18.29 35.99 -14.35
CA GLU A 633 -17.69 35.13 -15.36
C GLU A 633 -17.51 33.69 -14.86
N LEU A 634 -17.82 32.73 -15.73
CA LEU A 634 -17.58 31.31 -15.46
C LEU A 634 -16.07 31.09 -15.57
N GLN A 635 -15.48 30.40 -14.59
CA GLN A 635 -14.08 30.01 -14.70
C GLN A 635 -13.84 29.26 -16.03
N PRO A 636 -12.77 29.60 -16.76
CA PRO A 636 -12.44 28.93 -18.01
C PRO A 636 -12.43 27.41 -17.86
N GLY A 637 -13.16 26.71 -18.73
CA GLY A 637 -13.24 25.24 -18.71
C GLY A 637 -14.38 24.64 -17.87
N ARG A 638 -15.23 25.47 -17.26
CA ARG A 638 -16.50 25.03 -16.67
C ARG A 638 -17.68 25.31 -17.61
N HIS A 639 -18.81 24.62 -17.38
CA HIS A 639 -20.08 24.81 -18.05
C HIS A 639 -21.21 24.80 -17.01
N LEU A 640 -22.24 25.59 -17.24
CA LEU A 640 -23.46 25.55 -16.44
C LEU A 640 -24.35 24.42 -16.95
N PHE A 641 -24.81 23.58 -16.03
CA PHE A 641 -25.78 22.52 -16.26
C PHE A 641 -27.05 22.82 -15.47
N ARG A 642 -28.17 22.92 -16.16
CA ARG A 642 -29.49 23.15 -15.56
C ARG A 642 -30.27 21.86 -15.52
N ARG A 643 -30.62 21.43 -14.31
CA ARG A 643 -31.53 20.30 -14.09
C ARG A 643 -32.94 20.63 -14.54
N ALA A 644 -33.73 19.60 -14.84
CA ALA A 644 -35.13 19.73 -15.21
C ALA A 644 -36.01 20.35 -14.10
N ASP A 645 -35.58 20.30 -12.84
CA ASP A 645 -36.22 20.97 -11.70
C ASP A 645 -35.75 22.42 -11.49
N GLY A 646 -34.95 22.96 -12.42
CA GLY A 646 -34.48 24.34 -12.41
C GLY A 646 -33.18 24.58 -11.63
N GLN A 647 -32.62 23.58 -10.94
CA GLN A 647 -31.34 23.74 -10.24
C GLN A 647 -30.16 23.87 -11.21
N VAL A 648 -29.14 24.65 -10.84
CA VAL A 648 -27.98 24.96 -11.68
C VAL A 648 -26.68 24.48 -11.04
N PHE A 649 -25.83 23.81 -11.83
CA PHE A 649 -24.54 23.25 -11.43
C PHE A 649 -23.43 23.80 -12.32
N ALA A 650 -22.27 24.12 -11.75
CA ALA A 650 -21.07 24.41 -12.53
C ALA A 650 -20.19 23.17 -12.64
N LEU A 651 -20.21 22.56 -13.82
CA LEU A 651 -19.50 21.31 -14.12
C LEU A 651 -18.26 21.60 -14.96
N ASN A 652 -17.23 20.77 -14.86
CA ASN A 652 -16.06 20.86 -15.76
C ASN A 652 -16.40 20.37 -17.18
N ARG A 653 -15.59 20.75 -18.18
CA ARG A 653 -15.76 20.34 -19.58
C ARG A 653 -15.74 18.83 -19.79
N SER A 654 -15.01 18.08 -18.97
CA SER A 654 -15.03 16.62 -18.99
C SER A 654 -16.40 16.06 -18.58
N SER A 655 -17.05 16.61 -17.54
CA SER A 655 -18.39 16.18 -17.10
C SER A 655 -19.45 16.37 -18.18
N ARG A 656 -19.27 17.35 -19.09
CA ARG A 656 -20.13 17.51 -20.26
C ARG A 656 -20.07 16.33 -21.20
N LEU A 657 -18.86 15.89 -21.55
CA LEU A 657 -18.69 14.71 -22.39
C LEU A 657 -19.43 13.50 -21.80
N PHE A 658 -19.32 13.30 -20.48
CA PHE A 658 -20.00 12.20 -19.81
C PHE A 658 -21.52 12.36 -19.78
N LEU A 659 -22.06 13.52 -19.39
CA LEU A 659 -23.50 13.74 -19.40
C LEU A 659 -24.10 13.65 -20.81
N ASP A 660 -23.35 14.06 -21.84
CA ASP A 660 -23.76 13.95 -23.24
C ASP A 660 -23.84 12.47 -23.68
N LEU A 661 -23.00 11.56 -23.13
CA LEU A 661 -23.14 10.11 -23.35
C LEU A 661 -24.46 9.56 -22.83
N PHE A 662 -25.07 10.25 -21.85
CA PHE A 662 -26.32 9.90 -21.19
C PHE A 662 -27.50 10.82 -21.55
N ALA A 663 -27.33 11.70 -22.55
CA ALA A 663 -28.36 12.66 -22.96
C ALA A 663 -29.53 12.04 -23.72
N ALA A 664 -29.39 10.78 -24.15
CA ALA A 664 -30.48 9.95 -24.64
C ALA A 664 -30.80 8.85 -23.61
N PRO A 665 -32.03 8.31 -23.57
CA PRO A 665 -32.32 7.13 -22.79
C PRO A 665 -31.47 5.96 -23.29
N LEU A 666 -30.80 5.25 -22.39
CA LEU A 666 -30.07 4.03 -22.70
C LEU A 666 -30.01 3.10 -21.50
N THR A 667 -29.89 1.80 -21.78
CA THR A 667 -29.71 0.77 -20.75
C THR A 667 -28.32 0.85 -20.11
N LEU A 668 -28.15 0.24 -18.94
CA LEU A 668 -26.83 0.12 -18.30
C LEU A 668 -25.82 -0.59 -19.21
N ALA A 669 -26.26 -1.63 -19.94
CA ALA A 669 -25.44 -2.34 -20.90
C ALA A 669 -24.99 -1.45 -22.07
N GLU A 670 -25.86 -0.59 -22.62
CA GLU A 670 -25.48 0.40 -23.63
C GLU A 670 -24.51 1.44 -23.09
N ALA A 671 -24.74 1.95 -21.86
CA ALA A 671 -23.85 2.89 -21.19
C ALA A 671 -22.44 2.31 -21.11
N GLN A 672 -22.32 1.11 -20.56
CA GLN A 672 -21.06 0.39 -20.42
C GLN A 672 -20.37 0.17 -21.77
N ARG A 673 -21.13 -0.21 -22.81
CA ARG A 673 -20.60 -0.34 -24.17
C ARG A 673 -20.07 0.96 -24.76
N ARG A 674 -20.63 2.13 -24.39
CA ARG A 674 -20.18 3.45 -24.87
C ARG A 674 -19.00 4.02 -24.05
N LEU A 675 -18.82 3.54 -22.82
CA LEU A 675 -17.76 3.95 -21.90
C LEU A 675 -16.42 3.23 -22.14
N TRP A 676 -16.31 2.41 -23.18
CA TRP A 676 -15.09 1.64 -23.53
C TRP A 676 -13.83 2.49 -23.75
N ILE A 677 -13.98 3.79 -23.99
CA ILE A 677 -12.86 4.75 -24.13
C ILE A 677 -12.31 5.25 -22.78
N VAL A 678 -12.87 4.78 -21.66
CA VAL A 678 -12.55 5.23 -20.30
C VAL A 678 -12.23 4.02 -19.44
N GLU A 679 -11.26 4.18 -18.52
CA GLU A 679 -10.94 3.13 -17.56
C GLU A 679 -12.18 2.77 -16.71
N PRO A 680 -12.52 1.47 -16.55
CA PRO A 680 -13.76 1.04 -15.87
C PRO A 680 -13.97 1.62 -14.47
N ALA A 681 -12.88 1.82 -13.71
CA ALA A 681 -12.93 2.39 -12.36
C ALA A 681 -13.30 3.90 -12.35
N VAL A 682 -12.91 4.63 -13.40
CA VAL A 682 -13.26 6.05 -13.56
C VAL A 682 -14.72 6.19 -14.00
N ALA A 683 -15.16 5.32 -14.90
CA ALA A 683 -16.54 5.29 -15.39
C ALA A 683 -17.56 5.03 -14.25
N ASP A 684 -17.30 4.05 -13.38
CA ASP A 684 -18.18 3.73 -12.24
C ASP A 684 -18.24 4.88 -11.21
N ARG A 685 -17.11 5.52 -10.91
CA ARG A 685 -17.05 6.66 -9.99
C ARG A 685 -17.86 7.87 -10.48
N VAL A 686 -17.70 8.22 -11.77
CA VAL A 686 -18.46 9.30 -12.42
C VAL A 686 -19.96 8.99 -12.39
N TRP A 687 -20.32 7.75 -12.69
CA TRP A 687 -21.70 7.29 -12.72
C TRP A 687 -22.40 7.39 -11.36
N ARG A 688 -21.76 6.90 -10.30
CA ARG A 688 -22.29 7.00 -8.93
C ARG A 688 -22.45 8.46 -8.50
N THR A 689 -21.48 9.30 -8.85
CA THR A 689 -21.54 10.75 -8.56
C THR A 689 -22.73 11.41 -9.23
N PHE A 690 -22.98 11.14 -10.52
CA PHE A 690 -24.11 11.75 -11.25
C PHE A 690 -25.47 11.25 -10.77
N ILE A 691 -25.59 9.98 -10.40
CA ILE A 691 -26.81 9.42 -9.79
C ILE A 691 -27.04 10.02 -8.40
N GLY A 692 -26.00 10.09 -7.56
CA GLY A 692 -26.08 10.66 -6.22
C GLY A 692 -26.48 12.13 -6.22
N GLN A 693 -25.96 12.89 -7.18
CA GLN A 693 -26.30 14.31 -7.40
C GLN A 693 -27.61 14.50 -8.19
N ARG A 694 -28.30 13.41 -8.57
CA ARG A 694 -29.54 13.39 -9.36
C ARG A 694 -29.44 14.13 -10.71
N LEU A 695 -28.23 14.20 -11.26
CA LEU A 695 -27.93 14.75 -12.59
C LEU A 695 -28.28 13.76 -13.69
N VAL A 696 -28.33 12.46 -13.37
CA VAL A 696 -28.85 11.38 -14.21
C VAL A 696 -30.00 10.71 -13.47
N ARG A 697 -31.12 10.47 -14.16
CA ARG A 697 -32.30 9.79 -13.62
C ARG A 697 -32.36 8.34 -14.07
N ARG A 698 -32.82 7.48 -13.16
CA ARG A 698 -33.24 6.11 -13.44
C ARG A 698 -34.70 6.11 -13.88
N HIS A 699 -35.00 5.59 -15.05
CA HIS A 699 -36.34 5.36 -15.56
C HIS A 699 -36.58 3.86 -15.67
N ARG A 700 -37.59 3.33 -14.98
CA ARG A 700 -38.03 1.94 -15.23
C ARG A 700 -38.73 1.89 -16.59
N ILE A 701 -38.35 0.93 -17.42
CA ILE A 701 -39.11 0.57 -18.62
C ILE A 701 -40.46 0.04 -18.12
N PRO A 702 -41.60 0.63 -18.52
CA PRO A 702 -42.91 0.05 -18.19
C PRO A 702 -43.00 -1.34 -18.81
N ASP A 703 -43.49 -2.34 -18.05
CA ASP A 703 -43.82 -3.66 -18.59
C ASP A 703 -44.55 -3.48 -19.91
N GLN A 704 -44.01 -4.06 -21.00
CA GLN A 704 -44.72 -4.12 -22.26
C GLN A 704 -46.06 -4.79 -21.98
N ALA A 705 -47.14 -4.01 -22.03
CA ALA A 705 -48.48 -4.50 -21.82
C ALA A 705 -48.68 -5.75 -22.70
N ALA A 706 -49.00 -6.87 -22.04
CA ALA A 706 -49.35 -8.10 -22.72
C ALA A 706 -50.41 -7.79 -23.80
N PRO A 707 -50.33 -8.41 -24.99
CA PRO A 707 -51.32 -8.18 -26.03
C PRO A 707 -52.70 -8.62 -25.51
N THR A 708 -53.58 -7.66 -25.31
CA THR A 708 -55.00 -7.88 -24.99
C THR A 708 -55.67 -8.59 -26.19
N PRO A 709 -56.54 -9.60 -25.95
CA PRO A 709 -56.99 -10.57 -26.96
C PRO A 709 -57.69 -10.02 -28.19
#